data_AF-A0A9P7BTD8-F1
#
_entry.id   AF-A0A9P7BTD8-F1
#
_cell.length_a   1.000
_cell.length_b   1.000
_cell.length_c   1.000
_cell.angle_alpha   90.00
_cell.angle_beta   90.00
_cell.angle_gamma   90.00
#
_symmetry.space_group_name_H-M   'P 1'
#
loop_
_entity.id
_entity.type
_entity.pdbx_description
1 polymer ?
#
loop_
_entity_poly.entity_id
_entity_poly.type
_entity_poly.pdbx_seq_one_letter_code
_entity_poly.pdbx_strand_id
1 'polypeptide(L)'
;MSWSELPAEILYAIFEYIDSTESTGQCQCACKNWSIPAQHALYEKLWFVGKNREQFTKFLNCMKSHPNNRGQLVKAVHFGFSYDQRSSDMSRSYLLELAKMCPNVEDVSAFSPNPAFYQELACASIFYWKHLKGIPRPYLMCFEPIDYSICVFQSQNSLQQVSISRKFCLNEFGRDFLEKLNEFPCLKKVSLMDPVKPSQLDDILQQLPRVNVLSLVNVDDLDGFKYEGSSVVPCEQIKSIEGLSLEFDEDIVKYFMEKFPKLKYLEMSVTFSGYYRNSDYYGKPSQLLKYIRDIPKYNIRMIFPTTDLIRSILKQLKPTMFSLYLDHQKMQVTQKNSTGSTMTLVCIQPTGTAIRYPIDITPASITDIQAIKTLKQCGANLRWLRLDITSHARSFESPLRDVFRLCPKLKTLHCTAKTLYKLSPDDAKYMQASSIKSLSLDAEMAQEDAFLQLSVLLPSLKRLKVRIRDFLWYQKDECFTLDMPSTTFEYLYLCLHEPSFDDIMNVSGKVYKLNGNFIEECHNQSASPDVFIRCQDIQTISLKLAAVLPFLHTSLNRHIQLPLLKRNTGSLLKRSVGDNSTLQLYNELKTEYLIKMSIGTPPQEFIVAFDTGSSDTWVPSVECPKEECTSVTFNSSLSSTFKPANMSFNITYGQGHIAAKYVKDTMRLGNTSVEEQMFGLATSVGGRIIAPTDNNITSNGIFGFGFPGLTANSNTAQAYDPFVFSLAKKNLISDPIFSVYLGSMNDDGWSGELTLGAINPKRYTGDLKYVPVQQNIDYKSNKQDYTYWSIGIQEINIIKNNQSLSVNLTSTTNNNSTFKNAMLDTGTTYTYLTKELSDRIVRLVTQQQTIETDALHGLYMVDCNLRTSQIKLELVIASSSSQPVRWQIDMEDLVLSSSSGGNQCGFGITFDNNSKNSNLVIGDTILRSSYLVFDMGQKRVGIASAVGMKSKVT
;
A
#
# COMPACT_ATOMS: atom_id res chain seq x y z
N MET A 1 -15.41 26.30 -2.23
CA MET A 1 -14.65 27.13 -3.17
C MET A 1 -14.79 26.56 -4.56
N SER A 2 -15.14 27.41 -5.52
CA SER A 2 -14.89 27.14 -6.93
C SER A 2 -13.40 27.28 -7.23
N TRP A 3 -12.87 26.49 -8.16
CA TRP A 3 -11.49 26.65 -8.65
C TRP A 3 -11.24 28.02 -9.31
N SER A 4 -12.28 28.74 -9.71
CA SER A 4 -12.21 30.13 -10.19
C SER A 4 -11.92 31.16 -9.09
N GLU A 5 -12.04 30.79 -7.81
CA GLU A 5 -11.89 31.67 -6.65
C GLU A 5 -10.51 31.58 -5.99
N LEU A 6 -9.67 30.62 -6.40
CA LEU A 6 -8.35 30.39 -5.81
C LEU A 6 -7.27 31.31 -6.42
N PRO A 7 -6.39 31.92 -5.60
CA PRO A 7 -5.19 32.61 -6.06
C PRO A 7 -4.27 31.72 -6.89
N ALA A 8 -3.55 32.35 -7.84
CA ALA A 8 -2.65 31.67 -8.77
C ALA A 8 -1.58 30.84 -8.05
N GLU A 9 -1.03 31.38 -6.98
CA GLU A 9 0.06 30.81 -6.18
C GLU A 9 -0.38 29.52 -5.46
N ILE A 10 -1.65 29.48 -5.02
CA ILE A 10 -2.25 28.30 -4.39
C ILE A 10 -2.53 27.23 -5.45
N LEU A 11 -3.02 27.63 -6.63
CA LEU A 11 -3.24 26.72 -7.76
C LEU A 11 -1.93 26.07 -8.23
N TYR A 12 -0.86 26.85 -8.40
CA TYR A 12 0.47 26.33 -8.72
C TYR A 12 0.98 25.35 -7.67
N ALA A 13 0.85 25.68 -6.37
CA ALA A 13 1.24 24.78 -5.29
C ALA A 13 0.42 23.48 -5.25
N ILE A 14 -0.88 23.53 -5.58
CA ILE A 14 -1.73 22.34 -5.70
C ILE A 14 -1.27 21.47 -6.89
N PHE A 15 -1.03 22.06 -8.06
CA PHE A 15 -0.60 21.30 -9.24
C PHE A 15 0.83 20.74 -9.12
N GLU A 16 1.74 21.40 -8.38
CA GLU A 16 3.04 20.81 -8.01
C GLU A 16 2.91 19.66 -6.99
N TYR A 17 1.83 19.60 -6.21
CA TYR A 17 1.60 18.56 -5.19
C TYR A 17 0.79 17.35 -5.69
N ILE A 18 0.27 17.39 -6.93
CA ILE A 18 -0.38 16.23 -7.56
C ILE A 18 0.71 15.26 -8.02
N ASP A 19 0.94 14.26 -7.17
CA ASP A 19 2.11 13.34 -7.20
C ASP A 19 2.13 12.35 -8.39
N SER A 20 1.19 12.45 -9.34
CA SER A 20 1.20 11.62 -10.56
C SER A 20 0.94 12.43 -11.84
N THR A 21 1.80 12.21 -12.83
CA THR A 21 1.66 12.75 -14.20
C THR A 21 0.37 12.29 -14.88
N GLU A 22 -0.15 11.13 -14.48
CA GLU A 22 -1.43 10.58 -14.95
C GLU A 22 -2.62 11.43 -14.48
N SER A 23 -2.67 11.81 -13.20
CA SER A 23 -3.72 12.69 -12.65
C SER A 23 -3.73 14.07 -13.34
N THR A 24 -2.54 14.62 -13.61
CA THR A 24 -2.40 15.88 -14.37
C THR A 24 -2.88 15.74 -15.81
N GLY A 25 -2.52 14.65 -16.51
CA GLY A 25 -3.01 14.35 -17.86
C GLY A 25 -4.53 14.17 -17.93
N GLN A 26 -5.13 13.52 -16.93
CA GLN A 26 -6.58 13.41 -16.80
C GLN A 26 -7.25 14.78 -16.58
N CYS A 27 -6.65 15.66 -15.77
CA CYS A 27 -7.13 17.04 -15.59
C CYS A 27 -7.02 17.87 -16.87
N GLN A 28 -5.94 17.72 -17.64
CA GLN A 28 -5.75 18.38 -18.95
C GLN A 28 -6.82 17.94 -19.97
N CYS A 29 -7.31 16.70 -19.89
CA CYS A 29 -8.40 16.18 -20.71
C CYS A 29 -9.80 16.67 -20.30
N ALA A 30 -9.96 17.33 -19.14
CA ALA A 30 -11.26 17.75 -18.61
C ALA A 30 -11.57 19.22 -18.95
N CYS A 31 -12.42 19.45 -19.95
CA CYS A 31 -12.84 20.78 -20.38
C CYS A 31 -13.72 21.47 -19.30
N LYS A 32 -13.16 22.39 -18.51
CA LYS A 32 -13.92 23.22 -17.54
C LYS A 32 -13.63 24.72 -17.71
N ASN A 33 -14.45 25.54 -17.05
CA ASN A 33 -14.31 27.00 -16.97
C ASN A 33 -13.31 27.40 -15.86
N TRP A 34 -12.03 27.16 -16.12
CA TRP A 34 -10.92 27.50 -15.21
C TRP A 34 -10.55 28.99 -15.27
N SER A 35 -9.99 29.55 -14.19
CA SER A 35 -9.40 30.90 -14.19
C SER A 35 -8.17 30.99 -15.11
N ILE A 36 -7.80 32.19 -15.57
CA ILE A 36 -6.63 32.37 -16.46
C ILE A 36 -5.33 31.81 -15.83
N PRO A 37 -5.00 32.06 -14.54
CA PRO A 37 -3.81 31.48 -13.94
C PRO A 37 -3.84 29.96 -13.84
N ALA A 38 -5.02 29.36 -13.57
CA ALA A 38 -5.19 27.90 -13.59
C ALA A 38 -4.95 27.33 -15.01
N GLN A 39 -5.40 28.03 -16.06
CA GLN A 39 -5.16 27.61 -17.44
C GLN A 39 -3.67 27.69 -17.81
N HIS A 40 -2.94 28.71 -17.36
CA HIS A 40 -1.49 28.77 -17.53
C HIS A 40 -0.79 27.61 -16.81
N ALA A 41 -1.04 27.44 -15.50
CA ALA A 41 -0.42 26.37 -14.70
C ALA A 41 -0.68 24.96 -15.27
N LEU A 42 -1.91 24.71 -15.77
CA LEU A 42 -2.32 23.40 -16.27
C LEU A 42 -1.85 23.12 -17.71
N TYR A 43 -1.82 24.11 -18.60
CA TYR A 43 -1.54 23.90 -20.03
C TYR A 43 -0.12 24.28 -20.48
N GLU A 44 0.70 24.95 -19.67
CA GLU A 44 2.08 25.29 -20.03
C GLU A 44 2.93 24.05 -20.39
N LYS A 45 2.67 22.90 -19.73
CA LYS A 45 3.36 21.63 -19.99
C LYS A 45 2.36 20.47 -20.14
N LEU A 46 2.22 19.92 -21.34
CA LEU A 46 1.34 18.78 -21.60
C LEU A 46 2.04 17.44 -21.30
N TRP A 47 1.31 16.52 -20.67
CA TRP A 47 1.79 15.17 -20.37
C TRP A 47 0.86 14.12 -20.97
N PHE A 48 1.41 13.27 -21.85
CA PHE A 48 0.68 12.15 -22.46
C PHE A 48 1.30 10.83 -21.99
N VAL A 49 0.59 10.09 -21.14
CA VAL A 49 1.11 8.88 -20.47
C VAL A 49 0.25 7.67 -20.82
N GLY A 50 0.86 6.63 -21.39
CA GLY A 50 0.22 5.35 -21.71
C GLY A 50 -0.28 5.21 -23.15
N LYS A 51 -0.78 4.01 -23.50
CA LYS A 51 -1.18 3.60 -24.87
C LYS A 51 -2.45 4.26 -25.42
N ASN A 52 -3.00 5.27 -24.74
CA ASN A 52 -4.40 5.63 -24.96
C ASN A 52 -4.59 6.72 -26.05
N ARG A 53 -4.74 6.28 -27.31
CA ARG A 53 -5.19 7.12 -28.45
C ARG A 53 -6.42 7.97 -28.12
N GLU A 54 -7.29 7.47 -27.23
CA GLU A 54 -8.48 8.16 -26.76
C GLU A 54 -8.14 9.45 -25.99
N GLN A 55 -7.05 9.50 -25.21
CA GLN A 55 -6.63 10.71 -24.49
C GLN A 55 -6.18 11.81 -25.46
N PHE A 56 -5.33 11.48 -26.44
CA PHE A 56 -4.96 12.42 -27.52
C PHE A 56 -6.20 12.91 -28.28
N THR A 57 -7.12 12.01 -28.61
CA THR A 57 -8.34 12.36 -29.34
C THR A 57 -9.28 13.24 -28.50
N LYS A 58 -9.45 12.92 -27.21
CA LYS A 58 -10.21 13.74 -26.24
C LYS A 58 -9.59 15.12 -26.07
N PHE A 59 -8.27 15.21 -25.93
CA PHE A 59 -7.56 16.50 -25.86
C PHE A 59 -7.76 17.31 -27.15
N LEU A 60 -7.45 16.75 -28.33
CA LEU A 60 -7.64 17.46 -29.60
C LEU A 60 -9.09 17.90 -29.82
N ASN A 61 -10.08 17.08 -29.46
CA ASN A 61 -11.50 17.45 -29.54
C ASN A 61 -11.89 18.52 -28.50
N CYS A 62 -11.33 18.49 -27.29
CA CYS A 62 -11.50 19.55 -26.29
C CYS A 62 -10.96 20.89 -26.80
N MET A 63 -9.79 20.87 -27.44
CA MET A 63 -9.16 22.07 -27.99
C MET A 63 -9.92 22.60 -29.23
N LYS A 64 -10.38 21.72 -30.12
CA LYS A 64 -11.19 22.08 -31.30
C LYS A 64 -12.58 22.62 -30.94
N SER A 65 -13.15 22.25 -29.79
CA SER A 65 -14.49 22.66 -29.36
C SER A 65 -14.55 23.94 -28.53
N HIS A 66 -13.41 24.52 -28.12
CA HIS A 66 -13.37 25.70 -27.26
C HIS A 66 -12.77 26.93 -27.96
N PRO A 67 -13.45 28.09 -27.98
CA PRO A 67 -13.02 29.25 -28.78
C PRO A 67 -11.76 29.97 -28.27
N ASN A 68 -11.30 29.70 -27.04
CA ASN A 68 -10.27 30.50 -26.36
C ASN A 68 -8.81 30.10 -26.67
N ASN A 69 -8.56 29.39 -27.76
CA ASN A 69 -7.22 29.15 -28.34
C ASN A 69 -6.13 28.66 -27.35
N ARG A 70 -6.53 27.84 -26.36
CA ARG A 70 -5.71 27.41 -25.21
C ARG A 70 -4.37 26.77 -25.57
N GLY A 71 -4.22 26.23 -26.78
CA GLY A 71 -2.99 25.59 -27.24
C GLY A 71 -1.82 26.57 -27.39
N GLN A 72 -2.11 27.87 -27.49
CA GLN A 72 -1.09 28.93 -27.44
C GLN A 72 -0.39 29.04 -26.07
N LEU A 73 -0.98 28.50 -24.99
CA LEU A 73 -0.35 28.48 -23.66
C LEU A 73 0.74 27.41 -23.54
N VAL A 74 0.72 26.40 -24.40
CA VAL A 74 1.61 25.23 -24.30
C VAL A 74 3.03 25.60 -24.71
N LYS A 75 3.99 25.36 -23.82
CA LYS A 75 5.43 25.56 -24.03
C LYS A 75 6.24 24.27 -24.08
N ALA A 76 5.81 23.22 -23.38
CA ALA A 76 6.47 21.92 -23.43
C ALA A 76 5.48 20.76 -23.63
N VAL A 77 5.95 19.68 -24.27
CA VAL A 77 5.19 18.43 -24.44
C VAL A 77 6.04 17.23 -24.02
N HIS A 78 5.47 16.37 -23.17
CA HIS A 78 6.10 15.18 -22.63
C HIS A 78 5.34 13.91 -23.07
N PHE A 79 5.98 13.05 -23.85
CA PHE A 79 5.46 11.75 -24.29
C PHE A 79 6.02 10.62 -23.40
N GLY A 80 5.15 9.89 -22.69
CA GLY A 80 5.52 8.79 -21.80
C GLY A 80 5.78 7.45 -22.49
N PHE A 81 5.93 6.39 -21.69
CA PHE A 81 6.07 5.02 -22.19
C PHE A 81 4.90 4.64 -23.12
N SER A 82 5.23 3.96 -24.23
CA SER A 82 4.28 3.32 -25.17
C SER A 82 3.66 4.20 -26.28
N TYR A 83 4.43 5.14 -26.85
CA TYR A 83 4.18 5.59 -28.24
C TYR A 83 4.55 4.44 -29.22
N ASP A 84 3.73 3.38 -29.25
CA ASP A 84 3.98 2.18 -30.07
C ASP A 84 3.33 2.35 -31.46
N GLN A 85 4.17 2.50 -32.48
CA GLN A 85 3.75 2.58 -33.88
C GLN A 85 3.35 1.23 -34.51
N ARG A 86 3.27 0.11 -33.77
CA ARG A 86 2.69 -1.15 -34.32
C ARG A 86 1.20 -1.09 -34.68
N SER A 87 0.58 0.09 -34.61
CA SER A 87 -0.64 0.46 -35.34
C SER A 87 -0.34 1.23 -36.66
N SER A 88 0.73 0.84 -37.37
CA SER A 88 1.36 1.61 -38.47
C SER A 88 0.51 1.81 -39.73
N ASP A 89 -0.64 1.14 -39.86
CA ASP A 89 -1.50 1.27 -41.05
C ASP A 89 -2.34 2.56 -41.08
N MET A 90 -2.55 3.28 -39.97
CA MET A 90 -3.42 4.49 -39.96
C MET A 90 -2.98 5.62 -39.01
N SER A 91 -1.73 6.10 -39.13
CA SER A 91 -1.33 7.32 -38.39
C SER A 91 -0.25 8.18 -39.06
N ARG A 92 -0.57 8.77 -40.23
CA ARG A 92 0.01 10.09 -40.53
C ARG A 92 -0.73 11.15 -39.70
N SER A 93 0.02 11.94 -38.92
CA SER A 93 -0.32 13.30 -38.43
C SER A 93 -0.76 13.56 -36.99
N TYR A 94 -0.64 12.65 -35.99
CA TYR A 94 -0.97 13.05 -34.60
C TYR A 94 -0.05 14.14 -34.05
N LEU A 95 1.27 14.02 -34.27
CA LEU A 95 2.23 15.03 -33.83
C LEU A 95 2.03 16.35 -34.60
N LEU A 96 1.70 16.27 -35.89
CA LEU A 96 1.39 17.42 -36.74
C LEU A 96 0.04 18.10 -36.40
N GLU A 97 -0.99 17.36 -36.01
CA GLU A 97 -2.24 17.93 -35.50
C GLU A 97 -2.03 18.60 -34.15
N LEU A 98 -1.26 17.99 -33.24
CA LEU A 98 -0.88 18.62 -31.98
C LEU A 98 -0.07 19.91 -32.24
N ALA A 99 0.86 19.89 -33.18
CA ALA A 99 1.67 21.05 -33.52
C ALA A 99 0.85 22.20 -34.15
N LYS A 100 -0.17 21.89 -34.95
CA LYS A 100 -1.16 22.86 -35.44
C LYS A 100 -1.96 23.51 -34.31
N MET A 101 -2.40 22.72 -33.32
CA MET A 101 -3.22 23.22 -32.21
C MET A 101 -2.39 23.96 -31.15
N CYS A 102 -1.13 23.55 -30.96
CA CYS A 102 -0.22 24.06 -29.94
C CYS A 102 1.03 24.67 -30.60
N PRO A 103 0.93 25.84 -31.27
CA PRO A 103 2.01 26.38 -32.10
C PRO A 103 3.22 26.90 -31.30
N ASN A 104 3.03 27.17 -29.99
CA ASN A 104 4.01 27.87 -29.15
C ASN A 104 4.97 26.94 -28.39
N VAL A 105 5.00 25.64 -28.73
CA VAL A 105 5.88 24.64 -28.11
C VAL A 105 7.34 24.93 -28.44
N GLU A 106 8.17 24.97 -27.40
CA GLU A 106 9.61 25.25 -27.45
C GLU A 106 10.44 24.06 -26.93
N ASP A 107 9.84 23.09 -26.23
CA ASP A 107 10.53 21.90 -25.74
C ASP A 107 9.69 20.63 -25.92
N VAL A 108 10.32 19.56 -26.37
CA VAL A 108 9.68 18.26 -26.59
C VAL A 108 10.55 17.18 -25.96
N SER A 109 9.94 16.31 -25.17
CA SER A 109 10.60 15.13 -24.59
C SER A 109 9.76 13.88 -24.82
N ALA A 110 10.41 12.73 -24.98
CA ALA A 110 9.76 11.45 -25.21
C ALA A 110 10.52 10.33 -24.51
N PHE A 111 9.78 9.36 -23.96
CA PHE A 111 10.36 8.12 -23.45
C PHE A 111 10.50 7.10 -24.59
N SER A 112 11.72 6.64 -24.83
CA SER A 112 12.09 5.68 -25.90
C SER A 112 11.50 5.98 -27.30
N PRO A 113 11.70 7.19 -27.87
CA PRO A 113 11.23 7.51 -29.22
C PRO A 113 11.92 6.64 -30.28
N ASN A 114 11.14 6.22 -31.29
CA ASN A 114 11.60 5.45 -32.45
C ASN A 114 12.06 6.39 -33.61
N PRO A 115 12.66 5.87 -34.69
CA PRO A 115 13.12 6.69 -35.82
C PRO A 115 12.03 7.54 -36.48
N ALA A 116 10.85 6.96 -36.72
CA ALA A 116 9.74 7.65 -37.39
C ALA A 116 9.16 8.82 -36.57
N PHE A 117 9.24 8.78 -35.23
CA PHE A 117 8.92 9.92 -34.39
C PHE A 117 9.78 11.15 -34.73
N TYR A 118 11.07 10.97 -35.04
CA TYR A 118 11.96 12.07 -35.45
C TYR A 118 11.63 12.61 -36.84
N GLN A 119 11.15 11.77 -37.76
CA GLN A 119 10.64 12.22 -39.06
C GLN A 119 9.40 13.10 -38.91
N GLU A 120 8.43 12.70 -38.07
CA GLU A 120 7.26 13.52 -37.75
C GLU A 120 7.64 14.82 -37.02
N LEU A 121 8.57 14.76 -36.05
CA LEU A 121 9.03 15.94 -35.32
C LEU A 121 9.78 16.93 -36.22
N ALA A 122 10.59 16.44 -37.16
CA ALA A 122 11.24 17.28 -38.17
C ALA A 122 10.19 17.98 -39.06
N CYS A 123 9.13 17.29 -39.48
CA CYS A 123 8.03 17.92 -40.19
C CYS A 123 7.33 18.99 -39.33
N ALA A 124 7.10 18.71 -38.05
CA ALA A 124 6.47 19.66 -37.13
C ALA A 124 7.34 20.89 -36.85
N SER A 125 8.67 20.75 -36.75
CA SER A 125 9.59 21.88 -36.55
C SER A 125 9.66 22.79 -37.76
N ILE A 126 9.63 22.22 -38.98
CA ILE A 126 9.57 22.99 -40.25
C ILE A 126 8.28 23.82 -40.33
N PHE A 127 7.12 23.21 -40.08
CA PHE A 127 5.83 23.85 -40.37
C PHE A 127 5.26 24.67 -39.21
N TYR A 128 5.49 24.27 -37.96
CA TYR A 128 4.82 24.84 -36.77
C TYR A 128 5.82 25.23 -35.67
N TRP A 129 6.58 24.28 -35.13
CA TRP A 129 7.47 24.46 -33.99
C TRP A 129 8.86 24.98 -34.40
N LYS A 130 8.89 26.14 -35.05
CA LYS A 130 10.12 26.77 -35.59
C LYS A 130 11.10 27.28 -34.53
N HIS A 131 10.77 27.13 -33.26
CA HIS A 131 11.53 27.65 -32.11
C HIS A 131 11.85 26.56 -31.07
N LEU A 132 11.93 25.30 -31.48
CA LEU A 132 12.37 24.20 -30.59
C LEU A 132 13.78 24.48 -30.05
N LYS A 133 13.88 24.46 -28.71
CA LYS A 133 15.10 24.59 -27.91
C LYS A 133 15.64 23.23 -27.50
N GLY A 134 14.78 22.22 -27.40
CA GLY A 134 15.12 20.84 -27.10
C GLY A 134 14.46 19.86 -28.07
N ILE A 135 15.17 18.77 -28.36
CA ILE A 135 14.70 17.61 -29.11
C ILE A 135 14.83 16.40 -28.17
N PRO A 136 13.89 15.44 -28.17
CA PRO A 136 13.97 14.25 -27.32
C PRO A 136 15.30 13.51 -27.46
N ARG A 137 15.74 12.91 -26.36
CA ARG A 137 16.94 12.06 -26.33
C ARG A 137 16.64 10.73 -27.05
N PRO A 138 17.46 10.31 -28.03
CA PRO A 138 17.32 9.00 -28.66
C PRO A 138 17.42 7.81 -27.72
N TYR A 139 16.70 6.74 -28.07
CA TYR A 139 16.81 5.45 -27.38
C TYR A 139 17.96 4.64 -27.98
N LEU A 140 19.01 4.38 -27.20
CA LEU A 140 20.27 3.77 -27.68
C LEU A 140 20.11 2.43 -28.43
N MET A 141 19.06 1.65 -28.15
CA MET A 141 18.80 0.38 -28.85
C MET A 141 18.03 0.52 -30.17
N CYS A 142 17.43 1.67 -30.45
CA CYS A 142 16.62 1.93 -31.65
C CYS A 142 17.00 3.27 -32.30
N PHE A 143 18.24 3.71 -32.13
CA PHE A 143 18.74 4.99 -32.60
C PHE A 143 19.23 4.89 -34.04
N GLU A 144 18.42 5.37 -34.98
CA GLU A 144 18.86 5.68 -36.34
C GLU A 144 19.42 7.12 -36.38
N PRO A 145 20.72 7.32 -36.63
CA PRO A 145 21.31 8.64 -36.50
C PRO A 145 20.85 9.65 -37.55
N ILE A 146 20.42 9.18 -38.73
CA ILE A 146 20.01 10.05 -39.85
C ILE A 146 18.73 10.81 -39.50
N ASP A 147 17.67 10.11 -39.06
CA ASP A 147 16.37 10.73 -38.75
C ASP A 147 16.48 11.76 -37.62
N TYR A 148 17.27 11.46 -36.60
CA TYR A 148 17.59 12.39 -35.52
C TYR A 148 18.35 13.63 -36.02
N SER A 149 19.37 13.42 -36.85
CA SER A 149 20.19 14.50 -37.40
C SER A 149 19.37 15.47 -38.24
N ILE A 150 18.41 14.97 -39.03
CA ILE A 150 17.47 15.81 -39.80
C ILE A 150 16.71 16.74 -38.85
N CYS A 151 16.10 16.22 -37.79
CA CYS A 151 15.36 17.04 -36.82
C CYS A 151 16.24 18.10 -36.12
N VAL A 152 17.49 17.75 -35.82
CA VAL A 152 18.50 18.67 -35.26
C VAL A 152 18.81 19.82 -36.21
N PHE A 153 19.13 19.53 -37.48
CA PHE A 153 19.46 20.56 -38.47
C PHE A 153 18.26 21.47 -38.79
N GLN A 154 17.02 20.96 -38.84
CA GLN A 154 15.84 21.82 -39.02
C GLN A 154 15.63 22.82 -37.87
N SER A 155 16.22 22.56 -36.70
CA SER A 155 16.09 23.41 -35.49
C SER A 155 17.32 24.32 -35.26
N GLN A 156 18.25 24.42 -36.22
CA GLN A 156 19.57 25.07 -36.06
C GLN A 156 19.54 26.44 -35.38
N ASN A 157 18.57 27.29 -35.73
CA ASN A 157 18.51 28.67 -35.24
C ASN A 157 18.01 28.81 -33.79
N SER A 158 17.34 27.80 -33.23
CA SER A 158 16.71 27.86 -31.90
C SER A 158 17.22 26.81 -30.91
N LEU A 159 17.78 25.71 -31.40
CA LEU A 159 18.18 24.57 -30.58
C LEU A 159 19.25 24.97 -29.55
N GLN A 160 19.00 24.66 -28.28
CA GLN A 160 19.87 25.00 -27.15
C GLN A 160 20.60 23.79 -26.58
N GLN A 161 20.04 22.59 -26.78
CA GLN A 161 20.60 21.32 -26.34
C GLN A 161 20.48 20.21 -27.40
N VAL A 162 21.49 19.34 -27.47
CA VAL A 162 21.48 18.14 -28.31
C VAL A 162 21.99 16.93 -27.52
N SER A 163 21.48 15.73 -27.82
CA SER A 163 21.93 14.46 -27.24
C SER A 163 22.65 13.63 -28.31
N ILE A 164 23.81 13.07 -28.00
CA ILE A 164 24.66 12.38 -28.97
C ILE A 164 25.18 11.07 -28.37
N SER A 165 25.25 9.99 -29.15
CA SER A 165 25.91 8.75 -28.73
C SER A 165 27.38 8.78 -29.13
N ARG A 166 28.27 8.31 -28.25
CA ARG A 166 29.68 8.08 -28.55
C ARG A 166 29.87 7.14 -29.74
N LYS A 167 29.09 6.06 -29.86
CA LYS A 167 29.15 5.17 -31.04
C LYS A 167 28.94 5.94 -32.36
N PHE A 168 28.11 6.98 -32.32
CA PHE A 168 27.88 7.86 -33.46
C PHE A 168 29.04 8.84 -33.65
N CYS A 169 29.45 9.57 -32.60
CA CYS A 169 30.58 10.52 -32.63
C CYS A 169 31.89 9.96 -33.21
N LEU A 170 32.14 8.66 -33.05
CA LEU A 170 33.40 8.02 -33.47
C LEU A 170 33.43 7.58 -34.94
N ASN A 171 32.29 7.58 -35.64
CA ASN A 171 32.24 7.29 -37.07
C ASN A 171 32.38 8.58 -37.93
N GLU A 172 32.59 8.43 -39.23
CA GLU A 172 32.85 9.54 -40.16
C GLU A 172 31.68 10.55 -40.19
N PHE A 173 30.46 10.09 -40.42
CA PHE A 173 29.25 10.93 -40.43
C PHE A 173 29.02 11.64 -39.09
N GLY A 174 29.38 11.00 -37.97
CA GLY A 174 29.29 11.58 -36.64
C GLY A 174 30.28 12.73 -36.41
N ARG A 175 31.48 12.66 -37.01
CA ARG A 175 32.44 13.79 -36.99
C ARG A 175 31.91 14.97 -37.81
N ASP A 176 31.42 14.74 -39.02
CA ASP A 176 30.78 15.77 -39.85
C ASP A 176 29.57 16.41 -39.13
N PHE A 177 28.81 15.61 -38.39
CA PHE A 177 27.69 16.10 -37.57
C PHE A 177 28.18 16.99 -36.42
N LEU A 178 29.21 16.56 -35.69
CA LEU A 178 29.82 17.34 -34.60
C LEU A 178 30.40 18.67 -35.11
N GLU A 179 31.07 18.67 -36.25
CA GLU A 179 31.60 19.90 -36.86
C GLU A 179 30.48 20.89 -37.18
N LYS A 180 29.41 20.44 -37.84
CA LYS A 180 28.23 21.27 -38.19
C LYS A 180 27.47 21.81 -36.97
N LEU A 181 27.53 21.15 -35.80
CA LEU A 181 26.92 21.70 -34.58
C LEU A 181 27.54 23.04 -34.16
N ASN A 182 28.77 23.37 -34.61
CA ASN A 182 29.35 24.68 -34.36
C ASN A 182 28.61 25.83 -35.08
N GLU A 183 27.85 25.53 -36.14
CA GLU A 183 27.03 26.52 -36.86
C GLU A 183 25.73 26.88 -36.13
N PHE A 184 25.44 26.28 -34.95
CA PHE A 184 24.20 26.49 -34.21
C PHE A 184 24.37 27.66 -33.22
N PRO A 185 23.80 28.86 -33.47
CA PRO A 185 24.06 30.04 -32.65
C PRO A 185 23.50 29.97 -31.23
N CYS A 186 22.47 29.13 -31.02
CA CYS A 186 21.80 28.97 -29.73
C CYS A 186 22.32 27.78 -28.90
N LEU A 187 23.13 26.90 -29.48
CA LEU A 187 23.56 25.65 -28.86
C LEU A 187 24.53 25.91 -27.71
N LYS A 188 24.14 25.50 -26.51
CA LYS A 188 24.91 25.69 -25.27
C LYS A 188 25.22 24.38 -24.56
N LYS A 189 24.38 23.36 -24.77
CA LYS A 189 24.43 22.07 -24.08
C LYS A 189 24.60 20.90 -25.04
N VAL A 190 25.54 20.00 -24.73
CA VAL A 190 25.65 18.68 -25.36
C VAL A 190 25.53 17.60 -24.30
N SER A 191 24.76 16.54 -24.59
CA SER A 191 24.55 15.41 -23.68
C SER A 191 25.06 14.12 -24.30
N LEU A 192 26.11 13.53 -23.73
CA LEU A 192 26.64 12.24 -24.18
C LEU A 192 25.84 11.10 -23.56
N MET A 193 25.20 10.30 -24.42
CA MET A 193 24.15 9.37 -24.02
C MET A 193 24.66 8.05 -23.44
N ASP A 194 25.72 7.50 -24.02
CA ASP A 194 26.40 6.30 -23.55
C ASP A 194 27.76 6.65 -22.93
N PRO A 195 28.33 5.76 -22.10
CA PRO A 195 29.56 6.05 -21.38
C PRO A 195 30.76 6.29 -22.32
N VAL A 196 31.68 7.17 -21.90
CA VAL A 196 32.78 7.65 -22.75
C VAL A 196 34.13 7.53 -22.04
N LYS A 197 35.15 7.01 -22.72
CA LYS A 197 36.53 6.97 -22.19
C LYS A 197 37.15 8.37 -22.18
N PRO A 198 38.09 8.69 -21.27
CA PRO A 198 38.79 9.97 -21.22
C PRO A 198 39.34 10.46 -22.58
N SER A 199 40.01 9.61 -23.35
CA SER A 199 40.53 9.96 -24.69
C SER A 199 39.43 10.31 -25.69
N GLN A 200 38.33 9.54 -25.69
CA GLN A 200 37.18 9.79 -26.56
C GLN A 200 36.43 11.07 -26.18
N LEU A 201 36.42 11.43 -24.90
CA LEU A 201 35.88 12.69 -24.42
C LEU A 201 36.74 13.87 -24.88
N ASP A 202 38.07 13.72 -24.90
CA ASP A 202 38.98 14.73 -25.43
C ASP A 202 38.74 14.98 -26.93
N ASP A 203 38.63 13.93 -27.74
CA ASP A 203 38.34 14.01 -29.19
C ASP A 203 37.00 14.72 -29.48
N ILE A 204 35.95 14.42 -28.71
CA ILE A 204 34.62 15.02 -28.86
C ILE A 204 34.63 16.50 -28.45
N LEU A 205 35.33 16.85 -27.37
CA LEU A 205 35.38 18.24 -26.88
C LEU A 205 36.21 19.17 -27.78
N GLN A 206 37.21 18.64 -28.49
CA GLN A 206 37.96 19.39 -29.52
C GLN A 206 37.04 19.82 -30.69
N GLN A 207 36.06 18.99 -31.05
CA GLN A 207 35.11 19.26 -32.15
C GLN A 207 33.97 20.19 -31.74
N LEU A 208 33.78 20.50 -30.45
CA LEU A 208 32.64 21.28 -29.93
C LEU A 208 33.06 22.54 -29.11
N PRO A 209 33.88 23.45 -29.66
CA PRO A 209 34.44 24.60 -28.93
C PRO A 209 33.43 25.61 -28.36
N ARG A 210 32.20 25.67 -28.88
CA ARG A 210 31.19 26.68 -28.47
C ARG A 210 30.31 26.26 -27.29
N VAL A 211 30.30 24.97 -26.96
CA VAL A 211 29.45 24.40 -25.91
C VAL A 211 29.98 24.79 -24.54
N ASN A 212 29.10 25.11 -23.58
CA ASN A 212 29.50 25.48 -22.21
C ASN A 212 28.79 24.68 -21.11
N VAL A 213 27.79 23.85 -21.47
CA VAL A 213 27.17 22.85 -20.59
C VAL A 213 27.40 21.46 -21.19
N LEU A 214 27.89 20.53 -20.38
CA LEU A 214 28.11 19.14 -20.78
C LEU A 214 27.30 18.21 -19.87
N SER A 215 26.50 17.32 -20.44
CA SER A 215 25.88 16.23 -19.68
C SER A 215 26.53 14.90 -20.03
N LEU A 216 26.85 14.10 -19.01
CA LEU A 216 27.56 12.83 -19.11
C LEU A 216 26.78 11.78 -18.34
N VAL A 217 26.53 10.60 -18.92
CA VAL A 217 25.84 9.52 -18.19
C VAL A 217 26.81 8.71 -17.32
N ASN A 218 27.95 8.29 -17.88
CA ASN A 218 29.05 7.65 -17.14
C ASN A 218 30.39 7.87 -17.87
N VAL A 219 31.50 7.58 -17.19
CA VAL A 219 32.84 7.47 -17.79
C VAL A 219 33.29 6.01 -17.62
N ASP A 220 33.08 5.17 -18.64
CA ASP A 220 33.43 3.74 -18.59
C ASP A 220 34.91 3.54 -18.93
N ASP A 221 35.74 3.26 -17.92
CA ASP A 221 36.97 2.47 -18.09
C ASP A 221 37.50 1.92 -16.73
N LEU A 222 36.81 0.92 -16.17
CA LEU A 222 37.16 0.36 -14.84
C LEU A 222 38.32 -0.66 -14.86
N ASP A 223 38.74 -1.13 -16.04
CA ASP A 223 39.91 -2.00 -16.19
C ASP A 223 41.06 -1.27 -16.88
N GLY A 224 41.98 -0.71 -16.08
CA GLY A 224 43.33 -0.37 -16.52
C GLY A 224 43.59 1.05 -17.03
N PHE A 225 42.64 1.99 -16.90
CA PHE A 225 42.97 3.42 -17.06
C PHE A 225 44.02 3.84 -16.01
N LYS A 226 45.04 4.58 -16.43
CA LYS A 226 46.10 5.11 -15.55
C LYS A 226 46.37 6.58 -15.84
N TYR A 227 46.48 7.38 -14.78
CA TYR A 227 46.64 8.83 -14.92
C TYR A 227 48.10 9.29 -15.11
N GLU A 228 48.53 9.37 -16.36
CA GLU A 228 49.79 10.01 -16.73
C GLU A 228 49.59 11.52 -16.93
N GLY A 229 49.66 12.27 -15.82
CA GLY A 229 49.27 13.69 -15.69
C GLY A 229 50.08 14.74 -16.47
N SER A 230 50.81 14.34 -17.50
CA SER A 230 51.46 15.22 -18.48
C SER A 230 50.63 15.38 -19.77
N SER A 231 49.50 14.67 -19.90
CA SER A 231 48.78 14.49 -21.18
C SER A 231 47.42 15.20 -21.29
N VAL A 232 46.83 15.69 -20.19
CA VAL A 232 45.47 16.27 -20.21
C VAL A 232 45.49 17.75 -20.58
N VAL A 233 44.82 18.10 -21.69
CA VAL A 233 44.56 19.50 -22.07
C VAL A 233 43.28 20.01 -21.36
N PRO A 234 43.38 21.04 -20.49
CA PRO A 234 42.22 21.56 -19.76
C PRO A 234 41.16 22.18 -20.67
N CYS A 235 39.89 21.84 -20.43
CA CYS A 235 38.73 22.31 -21.18
C CYS A 235 38.04 23.47 -20.46
N GLU A 236 38.53 24.69 -20.66
CA GLU A 236 37.96 25.86 -20.01
C GLU A 236 36.61 26.32 -20.58
N GLN A 237 36.20 25.88 -21.78
CA GLN A 237 34.92 26.29 -22.38
C GLN A 237 33.71 25.75 -21.60
N ILE A 238 33.80 24.53 -21.07
CA ILE A 238 32.75 23.93 -20.25
C ILE A 238 32.72 24.59 -18.87
N LYS A 239 31.60 25.23 -18.56
CA LYS A 239 31.34 25.90 -17.28
C LYS A 239 30.30 25.15 -16.43
N SER A 240 29.62 24.15 -16.96
CA SER A 240 28.59 23.40 -16.24
C SER A 240 28.61 21.93 -16.64
N ILE A 241 28.58 21.04 -15.65
CA ILE A 241 28.46 19.59 -15.87
C ILE A 241 27.21 19.05 -15.20
N GLU A 242 26.45 18.23 -15.91
CA GLU A 242 25.10 17.77 -15.52
C GLU A 242 24.95 16.24 -15.61
N GLY A 243 24.31 15.61 -14.62
CA GLY A 243 23.98 14.18 -14.63
C GLY A 243 25.15 13.18 -14.49
N LEU A 244 26.39 13.64 -14.28
CA LEU A 244 27.60 12.79 -14.29
C LEU A 244 27.55 11.69 -13.22
N SER A 245 27.36 10.43 -13.62
CA SER A 245 27.58 9.28 -12.73
C SER A 245 29.02 8.79 -12.84
N LEU A 246 29.60 8.34 -11.73
CA LEU A 246 30.94 7.75 -11.63
C LEU A 246 30.96 6.65 -10.57
N GLU A 247 31.76 5.60 -10.78
CA GLU A 247 32.35 4.83 -9.68
C GLU A 247 33.63 5.54 -9.21
N PHE A 248 33.94 5.50 -7.92
CA PHE A 248 35.07 6.23 -7.37
C PHE A 248 36.40 5.54 -7.72
N ASP A 249 37.08 6.08 -8.72
CA ASP A 249 38.46 5.79 -9.03
C ASP A 249 39.32 7.07 -8.94
N GLU A 250 40.55 6.95 -8.45
CA GLU A 250 41.44 8.09 -8.19
C GLU A 250 41.95 8.74 -9.49
N ASP A 251 42.27 7.93 -10.49
CA ASP A 251 42.82 8.38 -11.76
C ASP A 251 41.74 9.01 -12.64
N ILE A 252 40.52 8.46 -12.63
CA ILE A 252 39.35 9.09 -13.28
C ILE A 252 38.99 10.42 -12.60
N VAL A 253 38.95 10.47 -11.27
CA VAL A 253 38.68 11.72 -10.52
C VAL A 253 39.75 12.77 -10.78
N LYS A 254 41.03 12.37 -10.87
CA LYS A 254 42.13 13.29 -11.17
C LYS A 254 42.07 13.82 -12.60
N TYR A 255 41.85 12.96 -13.60
CA TYR A 255 41.56 13.36 -14.98
C TYR A 255 40.42 14.37 -15.02
N PHE A 256 39.30 14.10 -14.35
CA PHE A 256 38.14 15.00 -14.36
C PHE A 256 38.45 16.39 -13.78
N MET A 257 39.16 16.46 -12.65
CA MET A 257 39.52 17.74 -12.01
C MET A 257 40.49 18.57 -12.87
N GLU A 258 41.49 17.93 -13.48
CA GLU A 258 42.46 18.60 -14.35
C GLU A 258 41.85 18.96 -15.73
N LYS A 259 40.89 18.15 -16.22
CA LYS A 259 40.15 18.42 -17.45
C LYS A 259 39.17 19.59 -17.31
N PHE A 260 38.51 19.75 -16.17
CA PHE A 260 37.48 20.78 -15.95
C PHE A 260 37.80 21.73 -14.77
N PRO A 261 38.91 22.48 -14.79
CA PRO A 261 39.41 23.19 -13.60
C PRO A 261 38.56 24.39 -13.15
N LYS A 262 37.61 24.87 -13.97
CA LYS A 262 36.89 26.15 -13.77
C LYS A 262 35.36 26.04 -13.97
N LEU A 263 34.74 25.04 -13.35
CA LEU A 263 33.29 24.88 -13.36
C LEU A 263 32.58 25.97 -12.53
N LYS A 264 31.44 26.45 -13.04
CA LYS A 264 30.45 27.27 -12.32
C LYS A 264 29.33 26.41 -11.71
N TYR A 265 29.00 25.29 -12.36
CA TYR A 265 28.02 24.31 -11.90
C TYR A 265 28.54 22.87 -12.05
N LEU A 266 28.27 22.03 -11.06
CA LEU A 266 28.54 20.58 -11.13
C LEU A 266 27.41 19.79 -10.50
N GLU A 267 26.78 18.92 -11.29
CA GLU A 267 25.93 17.84 -10.81
C GLU A 267 26.60 16.48 -11.07
N MET A 268 26.73 15.68 -10.02
CA MET A 268 27.52 14.44 -10.04
C MET A 268 26.97 13.41 -9.04
N SER A 269 27.00 12.13 -9.39
CA SER A 269 26.73 10.99 -8.49
C SER A 269 27.95 10.08 -8.46
N VAL A 270 28.55 9.88 -7.27
CA VAL A 270 29.75 9.06 -7.08
C VAL A 270 29.43 7.84 -6.22
N THR A 271 29.78 6.65 -6.70
CA THR A 271 29.56 5.37 -6.00
C THR A 271 30.88 4.80 -5.49
N PHE A 272 30.95 4.45 -4.20
CA PHE A 272 32.13 3.84 -3.58
C PHE A 272 31.91 2.32 -3.43
N SER A 273 32.55 1.52 -4.27
CA SER A 273 32.40 0.05 -4.25
C SER A 273 33.12 -0.61 -3.08
N GLY A 274 32.92 -1.93 -2.93
CA GLY A 274 33.40 -2.69 -1.76
C GLY A 274 34.92 -2.69 -1.57
N TYR A 275 35.69 -2.64 -2.66
CA TYR A 275 37.16 -2.67 -2.63
C TYR A 275 37.77 -1.45 -1.90
N TYR A 276 37.17 -0.27 -2.03
CA TYR A 276 37.68 0.98 -1.45
C TYR A 276 37.29 1.19 0.03
N ARG A 277 36.77 0.15 0.71
CA ARG A 277 36.41 0.20 2.14
C ARG A 277 37.54 -0.17 3.10
N ASN A 278 38.68 -0.65 2.59
CA ASN A 278 39.84 -0.97 3.42
C ASN A 278 40.63 0.28 3.85
N SER A 279 41.37 0.14 4.95
CA SER A 279 41.88 1.19 5.82
C SER A 279 42.99 2.11 5.27
N ASP A 280 43.35 2.03 3.99
CA ASP A 280 44.50 2.78 3.46
C ASP A 280 44.10 4.01 2.62
N TYR A 281 42.80 4.19 2.34
CA TYR A 281 42.29 5.31 1.54
C TYR A 281 41.98 6.60 2.34
N TYR A 282 42.33 6.68 3.63
CA TYR A 282 41.93 7.79 4.53
C TYR A 282 42.42 9.20 4.15
N GLY A 283 43.39 9.36 3.24
CA GLY A 283 43.90 10.67 2.81
C GLY A 283 43.26 11.28 1.56
N LYS A 284 42.72 10.45 0.65
CA LYS A 284 42.61 10.80 -0.78
C LYS A 284 41.36 11.57 -1.22
N PRO A 285 40.15 11.32 -0.68
CA PRO A 285 38.95 12.11 -1.02
C PRO A 285 39.08 13.62 -0.74
N SER A 286 40.10 14.05 0.03
CA SER A 286 40.37 15.45 0.33
C SER A 286 40.61 16.32 -0.91
N GLN A 287 41.12 15.77 -2.02
CA GLN A 287 41.34 16.55 -3.25
C GLN A 287 40.03 16.87 -3.96
N LEU A 288 39.18 15.86 -4.19
CA LEU A 288 37.84 16.04 -4.75
C LEU A 288 37.00 17.04 -3.94
N LEU A 289 37.09 17.00 -2.59
CA LEU A 289 36.39 17.96 -1.74
C LEU A 289 36.93 19.39 -1.84
N LYS A 290 38.24 19.60 -2.04
CA LYS A 290 38.80 20.93 -2.32
C LYS A 290 38.27 21.46 -3.64
N TYR A 291 38.33 20.64 -4.69
CA TYR A 291 37.82 20.99 -6.01
C TYR A 291 36.32 21.36 -5.98
N ILE A 292 35.48 20.52 -5.37
CA ILE A 292 34.03 20.79 -5.20
C ILE A 292 33.76 22.08 -4.43
N ARG A 293 34.53 22.37 -3.37
CA ARG A 293 34.37 23.58 -2.55
C ARG A 293 34.61 24.86 -3.35
N ASP A 294 35.48 24.80 -4.34
CA ASP A 294 35.87 25.95 -5.16
C ASP A 294 34.89 26.18 -6.34
N ILE A 295 33.90 25.28 -6.54
CA ILE A 295 32.79 25.43 -7.49
C ILE A 295 31.62 26.22 -6.85
N PRO A 296 31.16 27.34 -7.46
CA PRO A 296 30.12 28.21 -6.88
C PRO A 296 28.78 27.54 -6.55
N LYS A 297 28.33 26.61 -7.40
CA LYS A 297 27.05 25.88 -7.25
C LYS A 297 27.23 24.41 -7.62
N TYR A 298 26.71 23.49 -6.81
CA TYR A 298 26.78 22.05 -7.12
C TYR A 298 25.56 21.27 -6.60
N ASN A 299 25.29 20.11 -7.19
CA ASN A 299 24.33 19.11 -6.72
C ASN A 299 24.98 17.72 -6.75
N ILE A 300 25.52 17.27 -5.61
CA ILE A 300 26.37 16.07 -5.59
C ILE A 300 25.74 14.98 -4.74
N ARG A 301 25.74 13.75 -5.25
CA ARG A 301 25.32 12.54 -4.54
C ARG A 301 26.52 11.62 -4.33
N MET A 302 26.68 11.06 -3.14
CA MET A 302 27.70 10.06 -2.83
C MET A 302 27.02 8.83 -2.26
N ILE A 303 27.27 7.67 -2.86
CA ILE A 303 26.63 6.38 -2.53
C ILE A 303 27.69 5.44 -1.95
N PHE A 304 27.39 4.88 -0.79
CA PHE A 304 28.31 4.11 0.07
C PHE A 304 29.60 4.83 0.57
N PRO A 305 29.62 6.16 0.83
CA PRO A 305 30.81 6.81 1.36
C PRO A 305 31.19 6.27 2.75
N THR A 306 32.49 6.28 3.06
CA THR A 306 32.98 5.86 4.37
C THR A 306 32.58 6.86 5.47
N THR A 307 32.45 6.38 6.72
CA THR A 307 32.14 7.23 7.90
C THR A 307 33.09 8.44 8.03
N ASP A 308 34.36 8.26 7.67
CA ASP A 308 35.37 9.30 7.81
C ASP A 308 35.35 10.31 6.65
N LEU A 309 34.95 9.88 5.44
CA LEU A 309 34.61 10.78 4.35
C LEU A 309 33.42 11.67 4.74
N ILE A 310 32.35 11.09 5.30
CA ILE A 310 31.20 11.84 5.81
C ILE A 310 31.65 12.88 6.86
N ARG A 311 32.45 12.47 7.85
CA ARG A 311 33.03 13.38 8.86
C ARG A 311 33.82 14.53 8.24
N SER A 312 34.64 14.23 7.23
CA SER A 312 35.45 15.22 6.52
C SER A 312 34.59 16.23 5.75
N ILE A 313 33.58 15.75 5.03
CA ILE A 313 32.61 16.56 4.28
C ILE A 313 31.89 17.55 5.19
N LEU A 314 31.39 17.08 6.33
CA LEU A 314 30.63 17.89 7.29
C LEU A 314 31.49 18.96 7.97
N LYS A 315 32.75 18.62 8.28
CA LYS A 315 33.72 19.57 8.86
C LYS A 315 34.13 20.66 7.85
N GLN A 316 34.27 20.30 6.57
CA GLN A 316 34.78 21.22 5.54
C GLN A 316 33.70 22.11 4.92
N LEU A 317 32.53 21.57 4.57
CA LEU A 317 31.52 22.28 3.78
C LEU A 317 30.53 23.13 4.60
N LYS A 318 30.60 23.08 5.94
CA LYS A 318 29.90 23.97 6.91
C LYS A 318 28.46 24.34 6.48
N PRO A 319 27.55 23.35 6.41
CA PRO A 319 26.23 23.55 5.83
C PRO A 319 25.35 24.50 6.66
N THR A 320 24.43 25.19 5.98
CA THR A 320 23.43 26.06 6.61
C THR A 320 22.12 25.33 6.89
N MET A 321 21.79 24.32 6.07
CA MET A 321 20.65 23.42 6.25
C MET A 321 21.12 21.97 6.16
N PHE A 322 20.56 21.10 6.98
CA PHE A 322 20.97 19.70 7.10
C PHE A 322 19.74 18.81 7.33
N SER A 323 19.69 17.68 6.64
CA SER A 323 18.64 16.66 6.74
C SER A 323 19.30 15.31 6.98
N LEU A 324 18.91 14.61 8.03
CA LEU A 324 19.37 13.27 8.38
C LEU A 324 18.17 12.34 8.45
N TYR A 325 18.18 11.31 7.62
CA TYR A 325 17.21 10.22 7.61
C TYR A 325 17.91 8.94 8.09
N LEU A 326 17.30 8.23 9.03
CA LEU A 326 17.82 7.02 9.66
C LEU A 326 16.75 5.93 9.80
N ASP A 327 17.04 4.78 9.20
CA ASP A 327 16.37 3.52 9.51
C ASP A 327 17.38 2.37 9.71
N HIS A 328 16.86 1.18 10.03
CA HIS A 328 17.63 -0.03 10.31
C HIS A 328 18.59 -0.47 9.19
N GLN A 329 18.33 -0.10 7.93
CA GLN A 329 19.13 -0.46 6.76
C GLN A 329 19.83 0.76 6.15
N LYS A 330 19.32 1.98 6.32
CA LYS A 330 19.77 3.16 5.56
C LYS A 330 20.03 4.39 6.43
N MET A 331 21.19 5.01 6.22
CA MET A 331 21.50 6.37 6.64
C MET A 331 21.61 7.27 5.40
N GLN A 332 20.88 8.38 5.38
CA GLN A 332 21.00 9.41 4.34
C GLN A 332 21.17 10.79 4.96
N VAL A 333 22.21 11.51 4.52
CA VAL A 333 22.54 12.87 4.95
C VAL A 333 22.47 13.78 3.73
N THR A 334 21.52 14.71 3.71
CA THR A 334 21.46 15.79 2.70
C THR A 334 21.80 17.12 3.37
N GLN A 335 22.82 17.82 2.87
CA GLN A 335 23.21 19.13 3.35
C GLN A 335 23.10 20.19 2.23
N LYS A 336 22.79 21.43 2.61
CA LYS A 336 22.70 22.57 1.69
C LYS A 336 23.37 23.81 2.27
N ASN A 337 24.22 24.44 1.47
CA ASN A 337 24.97 25.65 1.84
C ASN A 337 24.17 26.93 1.51
N SER A 338 24.78 28.10 1.78
CA SER A 338 24.16 29.41 1.54
C SER A 338 23.99 29.78 0.06
N THR A 339 24.76 29.21 -0.87
CA THR A 339 24.57 29.40 -2.32
C THR A 339 23.50 28.48 -2.90
N GLY A 340 22.92 27.62 -2.06
CA GLY A 340 21.89 26.65 -2.44
C GLY A 340 22.45 25.34 -3.02
N SER A 341 23.77 25.15 -3.02
CA SER A 341 24.42 23.89 -3.41
C SER A 341 24.03 22.75 -2.48
N THR A 342 23.79 21.57 -3.03
CA THR A 342 23.34 20.37 -2.34
C THR A 342 24.38 19.26 -2.38
N MET A 343 24.53 18.55 -1.26
CA MET A 343 25.36 17.35 -1.14
C MET A 343 24.58 16.28 -0.39
N THR A 344 24.34 15.13 -1.01
CA THR A 344 23.57 14.00 -0.45
C THR A 344 24.43 12.76 -0.34
N LEU A 345 24.65 12.29 0.89
CA LEU A 345 25.44 11.11 1.22
C LEU A 345 24.46 9.97 1.58
N VAL A 346 24.62 8.79 0.99
CA VAL A 346 23.72 7.64 1.18
C VAL A 346 24.52 6.39 1.53
N CYS A 347 24.32 5.86 2.74
CA CYS A 347 24.88 4.60 3.20
C CYS A 347 23.76 3.58 3.40
N ILE A 348 23.91 2.37 2.87
CA ILE A 348 22.93 1.28 2.99
C ILE A 348 23.66 0.02 3.47
N GLN A 349 23.08 -0.73 4.39
CA GLN A 349 23.55 -2.05 4.77
C GLN A 349 23.30 -3.06 3.63
N PRO A 350 24.26 -3.92 3.27
CA PRO A 350 24.04 -4.97 2.28
C PRO A 350 23.17 -6.09 2.89
N THR A 351 21.92 -6.18 2.46
CA THR A 351 21.00 -7.26 2.80
C THR A 351 21.22 -8.46 1.86
N GLY A 352 21.91 -9.51 2.35
CA GLY A 352 21.90 -10.83 1.71
C GLY A 352 23.09 -11.19 0.79
N THR A 353 23.70 -12.34 1.12
CA THR A 353 24.32 -13.34 0.22
C THR A 353 25.45 -13.02 -0.76
N ALA A 354 25.87 -11.77 -1.00
CA ALA A 354 26.82 -11.46 -2.11
C ALA A 354 28.21 -10.87 -1.76
N ILE A 355 28.64 -10.79 -0.49
CA ILE A 355 30.04 -10.42 -0.15
C ILE A 355 30.57 -11.30 0.99
N ARG A 356 31.53 -12.19 0.69
CA ARG A 356 32.28 -12.98 1.70
C ARG A 356 33.46 -12.19 2.27
N TYR A 357 33.21 -11.23 3.15
CA TYR A 357 34.23 -10.71 4.06
C TYR A 357 33.62 -10.48 5.45
N PRO A 358 34.23 -11.00 6.53
CA PRO A 358 33.72 -10.79 7.87
C PRO A 358 34.03 -9.36 8.31
N ILE A 359 33.00 -8.54 8.42
CA ILE A 359 33.05 -7.33 9.22
C ILE A 359 32.00 -7.51 10.32
N ASP A 360 32.46 -7.60 11.57
CA ASP A 360 31.59 -7.68 12.76
C ASP A 360 30.83 -6.36 12.94
N ILE A 361 29.70 -6.24 12.24
CA ILE A 361 28.78 -5.12 12.34
C ILE A 361 27.48 -5.64 12.96
N THR A 362 27.45 -5.72 14.29
CA THR A 362 26.24 -6.10 15.02
C THR A 362 25.15 -5.02 14.89
N PRO A 363 23.88 -5.35 14.61
CA PRO A 363 22.86 -4.35 14.23
C PRO A 363 22.51 -3.30 15.29
N ALA A 364 22.82 -3.54 16.56
CA ALA A 364 22.28 -2.79 17.70
C ALA A 364 23.13 -1.61 18.21
N SER A 365 24.32 -1.35 17.63
CA SER A 365 25.29 -0.40 18.22
C SER A 365 25.62 0.85 17.38
N ILE A 366 25.22 0.91 16.11
CA ILE A 366 25.74 1.90 15.15
C ILE A 366 24.76 3.04 14.83
N THR A 367 23.46 2.79 14.66
CA THR A 367 22.47 3.85 14.33
C THR A 367 22.46 4.98 15.36
N ASP A 368 22.53 4.59 16.64
CA ASP A 368 22.39 5.45 17.80
C ASP A 368 23.62 6.36 18.06
N ILE A 369 24.82 5.80 17.95
CA ILE A 369 26.07 6.53 18.22
C ILE A 369 26.45 7.44 17.04
N GLN A 370 26.11 7.06 15.81
CA GLN A 370 26.52 7.77 14.59
C GLN A 370 25.82 9.13 14.44
N ALA A 371 24.52 9.22 14.77
CA ALA A 371 23.74 10.46 14.67
C ALA A 371 24.28 11.56 15.60
N ILE A 372 24.51 11.23 16.87
CA ILE A 372 25.07 12.15 17.86
C ILE A 372 26.51 12.54 17.49
N LYS A 373 27.34 11.59 17.03
CA LYS A 373 28.70 11.90 16.51
C LYS A 373 28.65 12.86 15.31
N THR A 374 27.65 12.74 14.45
CA THR A 374 27.44 13.58 13.26
C THR A 374 27.03 15.00 13.65
N LEU A 375 26.00 15.14 14.51
CA LEU A 375 25.56 16.45 15.02
C LEU A 375 26.66 17.16 15.83
N LYS A 376 27.49 16.42 16.59
CA LYS A 376 28.68 16.98 17.27
C LYS A 376 29.68 17.65 16.32
N GLN A 377 29.72 17.27 15.04
CA GLN A 377 30.69 17.80 14.06
C GLN A 377 30.18 19.05 13.32
N CYS A 378 28.88 19.14 13.02
CA CYS A 378 28.30 20.22 12.21
C CYS A 378 27.27 21.10 12.95
N GLY A 379 26.66 20.62 14.05
CA GLY A 379 25.52 21.22 14.73
C GLY A 379 25.71 22.68 15.15
N ALA A 380 26.92 23.04 15.59
CA ALA A 380 27.27 24.37 16.10
C ALA A 380 27.00 25.55 15.13
N ASN A 381 26.81 25.28 13.83
CA ASN A 381 26.49 26.30 12.82
C ASN A 381 25.16 26.07 12.08
N LEU A 382 24.44 24.98 12.34
CA LEU A 382 23.17 24.70 11.69
C LEU A 382 22.12 25.77 12.05
N ARG A 383 21.42 26.27 11.03
CA ARG A 383 20.24 27.13 11.20
C ARG A 383 18.95 26.38 10.91
N TRP A 384 19.01 25.32 10.11
CA TRP A 384 17.87 24.46 9.77
C TRP A 384 18.30 22.99 9.86
N LEU A 385 17.48 22.17 10.52
CA LEU A 385 17.69 20.73 10.71
C LEU A 385 16.39 19.97 10.41
N ARG A 386 16.48 18.88 9.65
CA ARG A 386 15.47 17.82 9.60
C ARG A 386 16.08 16.51 10.11
N LEU A 387 15.38 15.85 11.02
CA LEU A 387 15.79 14.61 11.66
C LEU A 387 14.66 13.59 11.58
N ASP A 388 14.75 12.68 10.63
CA ASP A 388 13.75 11.64 10.40
C ASP A 388 14.28 10.31 10.97
N ILE A 389 13.65 9.83 12.03
CA ILE A 389 14.02 8.61 12.78
C ILE A 389 12.84 7.63 12.73
N THR A 390 13.10 6.39 12.33
CA THR A 390 12.08 5.32 12.26
C THR A 390 11.98 4.51 13.55
N SER A 391 10.86 3.79 13.70
CA SER A 391 10.38 3.12 14.92
C SER A 391 11.27 2.03 15.56
N HIS A 392 12.46 1.78 15.01
CA HIS A 392 13.41 0.75 15.44
C HIS A 392 14.69 1.31 16.10
N ALA A 393 14.95 2.62 16.03
CA ALA A 393 16.07 3.25 16.73
C ALA A 393 15.77 3.40 18.23
N ARG A 394 16.70 2.96 19.11
CA ARG A 394 16.42 2.82 20.56
C ARG A 394 16.97 3.94 21.45
N SER A 395 17.83 4.84 20.94
CA SER A 395 18.67 5.69 21.81
C SER A 395 18.14 7.07 22.21
N PHE A 396 17.11 7.60 21.55
CA PHE A 396 16.62 8.93 21.90
C PHE A 396 15.60 8.86 23.04
N GLU A 397 16.09 8.88 24.28
CA GLU A 397 15.28 9.15 25.48
C GLU A 397 14.49 10.47 25.32
N SER A 398 15.13 11.49 24.71
CA SER A 398 14.47 12.69 24.19
C SER A 398 15.26 13.22 22.99
N PRO A 399 14.75 13.12 21.73
CA PRO A 399 15.45 13.59 20.54
C PRO A 399 15.78 15.09 20.59
N LEU A 400 14.90 15.86 21.21
CA LEU A 400 14.96 17.32 21.25
C LEU A 400 16.10 17.82 22.15
N ARG A 401 16.31 17.19 23.32
CA ARG A 401 17.40 17.50 24.27
C ARG A 401 18.76 17.58 23.59
N ASP A 402 19.15 16.49 22.94
CA ASP A 402 20.48 16.36 22.34
C ASP A 402 20.63 17.21 21.07
N VAL A 403 19.55 17.43 20.31
CA VAL A 403 19.55 18.38 19.19
C VAL A 403 19.82 19.80 19.66
N PHE A 404 19.11 20.31 20.68
CA PHE A 404 19.29 21.69 21.15
C PHE A 404 20.66 21.91 21.80
N ARG A 405 21.15 20.93 22.56
CA ARG A 405 22.50 20.94 23.15
C ARG A 405 23.61 21.00 22.09
N LEU A 406 23.44 20.30 20.97
CA LEU A 406 24.47 20.22 19.91
C LEU A 406 24.31 21.30 18.83
N CYS A 407 23.12 21.92 18.70
CA CYS A 407 22.79 22.88 17.66
C CYS A 407 22.31 24.24 18.22
N PRO A 408 23.13 24.97 19.02
CA PRO A 408 22.69 26.19 19.71
C PRO A 408 22.23 27.34 18.78
N LYS A 409 22.69 27.36 17.52
CA LYS A 409 22.32 28.38 16.52
C LYS A 409 21.07 28.03 15.71
N LEU A 410 20.43 26.90 16.00
CA LEU A 410 19.30 26.38 15.23
C LEU A 410 18.12 27.36 15.28
N LYS A 411 17.52 27.64 14.11
CA LYS A 411 16.35 28.51 13.96
C LYS A 411 15.11 27.74 13.53
N THR A 412 15.30 26.65 12.79
CA THR A 412 14.23 25.75 12.35
C THR A 412 14.60 24.30 12.62
N LEU A 413 13.70 23.54 13.23
CA LEU A 413 13.81 22.10 13.43
C LEU A 413 12.59 21.40 12.84
N HIS A 414 12.82 20.34 12.07
CA HIS A 414 11.85 19.31 11.74
C HIS A 414 12.32 17.99 12.36
N CYS A 415 11.47 17.30 13.11
CA CYS A 415 11.81 16.04 13.77
C CYS A 415 10.66 15.06 13.61
N THR A 416 10.94 13.84 13.16
CA THR A 416 10.03 12.70 13.37
C THR A 416 10.44 11.95 14.63
N ALA A 417 9.47 11.42 15.36
CA ALA A 417 9.70 10.60 16.54
C ALA A 417 8.62 9.52 16.64
N LYS A 418 8.91 8.42 17.37
CA LYS A 418 7.87 7.45 17.67
C LYS A 418 6.88 8.02 18.70
N THR A 419 7.40 8.47 19.83
CA THR A 419 6.61 9.02 20.92
C THR A 419 7.20 10.34 21.39
N LEU A 420 6.35 11.34 21.61
CA LEU A 420 6.72 12.60 22.27
C LEU A 420 6.45 12.46 23.78
N TYR A 421 7.51 12.34 24.57
CA TYR A 421 7.44 12.20 26.03
C TYR A 421 7.45 13.55 26.75
N LYS A 422 6.93 13.57 27.98
CA LYS A 422 7.12 14.64 28.96
C LYS A 422 8.62 14.86 29.20
N LEU A 423 9.04 16.11 29.16
CA LEU A 423 10.42 16.54 29.34
C LEU A 423 10.77 16.60 30.82
N SER A 424 12.02 16.23 31.14
CA SER A 424 12.57 16.29 32.49
C SER A 424 12.94 17.74 32.87
N PRO A 425 13.08 18.06 34.17
CA PRO A 425 13.55 19.37 34.62
C PRO A 425 14.94 19.74 34.06
N ASP A 426 15.81 18.77 33.77
CA ASP A 426 17.13 19.01 33.17
C ASP A 426 17.05 19.41 31.69
N ASP A 427 16.04 18.94 30.96
CA ASP A 427 15.81 19.30 29.55
C ASP A 427 15.42 20.78 29.40
N ALA A 428 14.64 21.29 30.37
CA ALA A 428 14.15 22.66 30.40
C ALA A 428 15.28 23.69 30.24
N LYS A 429 16.43 23.46 30.89
CA LYS A 429 17.61 24.33 30.85
C LYS A 429 18.16 24.53 29.44
N TYR A 430 18.21 23.46 28.63
CA TYR A 430 18.70 23.53 27.25
C TYR A 430 17.67 24.12 26.30
N MET A 431 16.38 23.94 26.59
CA MET A 431 15.28 24.48 25.78
C MET A 431 15.06 25.98 26.00
N GLN A 432 15.15 26.47 27.24
CA GLN A 432 15.10 27.91 27.54
C GLN A 432 16.25 28.68 26.88
N ALA A 433 17.41 28.04 26.70
CA ALA A 433 18.56 28.60 25.97
C ALA A 433 18.42 28.47 24.43
N SER A 434 17.39 27.78 23.93
CA SER A 434 17.19 27.53 22.51
C SER A 434 16.71 28.78 21.77
N SER A 435 17.32 29.05 20.62
CA SER A 435 17.06 30.26 19.84
C SER A 435 16.14 30.03 18.62
N ILE A 436 15.40 28.91 18.65
CA ILE A 436 14.53 28.40 17.59
C ILE A 436 13.30 29.27 17.41
N LYS A 437 12.96 29.54 16.14
CA LYS A 437 11.77 30.29 15.71
C LYS A 437 10.73 29.42 15.03
N SER A 438 11.11 28.24 14.53
CA SER A 438 10.20 27.31 13.84
C SER A 438 10.47 25.87 14.26
N LEU A 439 9.43 25.17 14.71
CA LEU A 439 9.49 23.75 15.10
C LEU A 439 8.42 22.98 14.32
N SER A 440 8.79 21.80 13.83
CA SER A 440 7.90 20.86 13.16
C SER A 440 8.12 19.49 13.78
N LEU A 441 7.09 18.92 14.40
CA LEU A 441 7.10 17.58 14.99
C LEU A 441 6.16 16.68 14.18
N ASP A 442 6.56 15.44 13.92
CA ASP A 442 5.74 14.39 13.32
C ASP A 442 5.90 13.13 14.19
N ALA A 443 4.95 12.89 15.07
CA ALA A 443 4.99 11.80 16.04
C ALA A 443 3.97 10.70 15.69
N GLU A 444 4.27 9.44 15.99
CA GLU A 444 3.20 8.43 16.06
C GLU A 444 2.29 8.77 17.25
N MET A 445 2.86 8.90 18.46
CA MET A 445 2.11 9.11 19.71
C MET A 445 2.67 10.30 20.54
N ALA A 446 1.90 10.83 21.50
CA ALA A 446 2.38 11.89 22.41
C ALA A 446 1.70 11.89 23.79
N GLN A 447 2.46 12.26 24.83
CA GLN A 447 1.95 12.49 26.19
C GLN A 447 1.37 13.90 26.34
N GLU A 448 0.35 14.05 27.18
CA GLU A 448 -0.37 15.32 27.41
C GLU A 448 0.53 16.48 27.83
N ASP A 449 1.28 16.31 28.91
CA ASP A 449 2.20 17.32 29.45
C ASP A 449 3.27 17.78 28.43
N ALA A 450 3.60 16.97 27.42
CA ALA A 450 4.67 17.28 26.48
C ALA A 450 4.37 18.53 25.64
N PHE A 451 3.09 18.77 25.29
CA PHE A 451 2.70 19.98 24.56
C PHE A 451 2.66 21.22 25.44
N LEU A 452 2.13 21.09 26.66
CA LEU A 452 2.10 22.18 27.63
C LEU A 452 3.53 22.67 27.96
N GLN A 453 4.48 21.75 28.10
CA GLN A 453 5.88 22.08 28.30
C GLN A 453 6.53 22.74 27.08
N LEU A 454 6.19 22.35 25.84
CA LEU A 454 6.78 22.94 24.63
C LEU A 454 6.49 24.44 24.48
N SER A 455 5.30 24.91 24.88
CA SER A 455 4.96 26.33 24.83
C SER A 455 5.75 27.16 25.85
N VAL A 456 5.93 26.63 27.06
CA VAL A 456 6.66 27.28 28.16
C VAL A 456 8.18 27.26 27.96
N LEU A 457 8.73 26.16 27.42
CA LEU A 457 10.17 25.94 27.35
C LEU A 457 10.86 26.54 26.12
N LEU A 458 10.11 27.02 25.12
CA LEU A 458 10.67 27.60 23.88
C LEU A 458 10.19 29.06 23.69
N PRO A 459 10.65 30.02 24.52
CA PRO A 459 10.14 31.40 24.55
C PRO A 459 10.41 32.22 23.26
N SER A 460 11.29 31.75 22.38
CA SER A 460 11.58 32.38 21.07
C SER A 460 10.76 31.80 19.90
N LEU A 461 9.90 30.81 20.16
CA LEU A 461 9.21 30.07 19.11
C LEU A 461 8.09 30.92 18.50
N LYS A 462 8.10 31.03 17.17
CA LYS A 462 7.14 31.81 16.38
C LYS A 462 6.24 30.94 15.51
N ARG A 463 6.70 29.74 15.14
CA ARG A 463 5.98 28.81 14.27
C ARG A 463 6.07 27.42 14.86
N LEU A 464 4.92 26.78 15.08
CA LEU A 464 4.83 25.38 15.49
C LEU A 464 3.97 24.62 14.49
N LYS A 465 4.52 23.55 13.93
CA LYS A 465 3.81 22.51 13.19
C LYS A 465 3.87 21.24 14.05
N VAL A 466 2.72 20.67 14.36
CA VAL A 466 2.65 19.35 15.02
C VAL A 466 1.78 18.46 14.15
N ARG A 467 2.31 17.29 13.82
CA ARG A 467 1.53 16.14 13.36
C ARG A 467 1.63 15.04 14.40
N ILE A 468 0.48 14.45 14.73
CA ILE A 468 0.37 13.24 15.55
C ILE A 468 -0.55 12.29 14.79
N ARG A 469 -0.21 11.00 14.79
CA ARG A 469 -0.96 9.96 14.06
C ARG A 469 -1.83 9.11 14.98
N ASP A 470 -1.63 9.20 16.29
CA ASP A 470 -2.28 8.38 17.29
C ASP A 470 -2.39 9.11 18.65
N PHE A 471 -3.61 9.11 19.21
CA PHE A 471 -4.00 9.74 20.47
C PHE A 471 -4.54 8.72 21.50
N LEU A 472 -4.06 7.47 21.46
CA LEU A 472 -4.51 6.32 22.27
C LEU A 472 -4.57 6.45 23.81
N TRP A 473 -4.32 7.62 24.41
CA TRP A 473 -4.18 7.80 25.87
C TRP A 473 -5.07 8.87 26.53
N TYR A 474 -5.86 9.63 25.76
CA TYR A 474 -6.74 10.67 26.35
C TYR A 474 -8.07 10.08 26.81
N GLN A 475 -8.59 10.56 27.95
CA GLN A 475 -9.94 10.18 28.37
C GLN A 475 -11.00 10.91 27.54
N LYS A 476 -12.13 10.23 27.37
CA LYS A 476 -13.27 10.74 26.61
C LYS A 476 -13.84 11.99 27.31
N ASP A 477 -14.14 13.03 26.52
CA ASP A 477 -14.69 14.34 26.92
C ASP A 477 -13.73 15.38 27.56
N GLU A 478 -12.43 15.09 27.71
CA GLU A 478 -11.46 16.07 28.20
C GLU A 478 -11.13 17.16 27.15
N CYS A 479 -11.06 18.41 27.62
CA CYS A 479 -10.68 19.55 26.81
C CYS A 479 -9.19 19.85 27.01
N PHE A 480 -8.34 19.37 26.11
CA PHE A 480 -6.93 19.76 26.11
C PHE A 480 -6.83 21.27 25.87
N THR A 481 -6.37 21.99 26.90
CA THR A 481 -6.18 23.43 26.84
C THR A 481 -4.70 23.75 26.72
N LEU A 482 -4.30 24.16 25.52
CA LEU A 482 -3.00 24.77 25.28
C LEU A 482 -3.07 26.21 25.78
N ASP A 483 -2.76 26.39 27.06
CA ASP A 483 -2.53 27.72 27.61
C ASP A 483 -1.29 28.34 26.95
N MET A 484 -1.48 29.51 26.34
CA MET A 484 -0.46 30.23 25.59
C MET A 484 -0.06 31.59 26.21
N PRO A 485 -0.18 31.81 27.56
CA PRO A 485 -0.16 33.15 28.17
C PRO A 485 1.18 33.90 28.08
N SER A 486 2.24 33.28 27.58
CA SER A 486 3.61 33.83 27.55
C SER A 486 4.36 33.61 26.22
N THR A 487 3.66 33.31 25.14
CA THR A 487 4.29 32.79 23.90
C THR A 487 4.40 33.83 22.78
N THR A 488 5.47 33.74 21.96
CA THR A 488 5.67 34.65 20.80
C THR A 488 5.12 34.09 19.48
N PHE A 489 4.13 33.19 19.53
CA PHE A 489 3.65 32.49 18.34
C PHE A 489 2.99 33.44 17.34
N GLU A 490 3.45 33.39 16.10
CA GLU A 490 2.80 34.02 14.95
C GLU A 490 1.88 33.02 14.24
N TYR A 491 2.26 31.73 14.20
CA TYR A 491 1.57 30.67 13.46
C TYR A 491 1.61 29.33 14.20
N LEU A 492 0.45 28.68 14.28
CA LEU A 492 0.30 27.30 14.73
C LEU A 492 -0.38 26.49 13.61
N TYR A 493 0.15 25.30 13.33
CA TYR A 493 -0.47 24.32 12.44
C TYR A 493 -0.51 22.97 13.14
N LEU A 494 -1.72 22.42 13.30
CA LEU A 494 -1.97 21.12 13.90
C LEU A 494 -2.57 20.21 12.83
N CYS A 495 -1.91 19.09 12.58
CA CYS A 495 -2.36 18.03 11.68
C CYS A 495 -2.59 16.79 12.54
N LEU A 496 -3.82 16.62 13.02
CA LEU A 496 -4.15 15.47 13.85
C LEU A 496 -4.65 14.41 12.88
N HIS A 497 -3.76 13.49 12.49
CA HIS A 497 -4.17 12.39 11.64
C HIS A 497 -4.97 11.38 12.45
N GLU A 498 -6.12 11.00 11.91
CA GLU A 498 -6.78 9.77 12.27
C GLU A 498 -5.82 8.60 12.00
N PRO A 499 -5.85 7.53 12.82
CA PRO A 499 -5.28 6.26 12.40
C PRO A 499 -5.96 5.83 11.09
N SER A 500 -5.29 5.03 10.27
CA SER A 500 -5.87 4.48 9.04
C SER A 500 -6.87 3.35 9.33
N PHE A 501 -7.93 3.68 10.06
CA PHE A 501 -9.06 2.86 10.50
C PHE A 501 -10.30 3.77 10.56
N ASP A 502 -11.43 3.28 10.07
CA ASP A 502 -12.59 4.09 9.63
C ASP A 502 -13.47 4.76 10.73
N ASP A 503 -12.88 5.53 11.63
CA ASP A 503 -13.60 6.39 12.59
C ASP A 503 -13.38 7.88 12.29
N ILE A 504 -14.42 8.56 11.76
CA ILE A 504 -14.41 10.02 11.54
C ILE A 504 -14.48 10.74 12.90
N MET A 505 -13.32 11.13 13.43
CA MET A 505 -13.20 11.96 14.62
C MET A 505 -13.15 13.43 14.21
N ASN A 506 -14.32 14.08 14.12
CA ASN A 506 -14.39 15.53 13.91
C ASN A 506 -13.76 16.28 15.10
N VAL A 507 -12.50 16.70 14.96
CA VAL A 507 -11.79 17.53 15.94
C VAL A 507 -12.39 18.94 15.95
N SER A 508 -13.30 19.21 16.88
CA SER A 508 -13.85 20.54 17.11
C SER A 508 -12.88 21.43 17.91
N GLY A 509 -12.04 22.19 17.23
CA GLY A 509 -11.23 23.24 17.85
C GLY A 509 -12.06 24.49 18.15
N LYS A 510 -12.05 24.98 19.39
CA LYS A 510 -12.56 26.31 19.74
C LYS A 510 -11.40 27.27 20.02
N VAL A 511 -11.45 28.45 19.43
CA VAL A 511 -10.44 29.50 19.61
C VAL A 511 -11.05 30.65 20.39
N TYR A 512 -10.42 30.98 21.52
CA TYR A 512 -10.87 32.04 22.42
C TYR A 512 -9.86 33.20 22.43
N LYS A 513 -10.39 34.43 22.50
CA LYS A 513 -9.63 35.67 22.72
C LYS A 513 -10.03 36.27 24.05
N LEU A 514 -9.07 36.81 24.79
CA LEU A 514 -9.33 37.53 26.03
C LEU A 514 -9.47 39.03 25.73
N ASN A 515 -10.60 39.61 26.15
CA ASN A 515 -10.98 40.99 25.88
C ASN A 515 -11.30 41.66 27.22
N GLY A 516 -10.27 42.21 27.87
CA GLY A 516 -10.33 42.60 29.28
C GLY A 516 -10.40 41.39 30.20
N ASN A 517 -11.42 41.33 31.08
CA ASN A 517 -11.67 40.17 31.95
C ASN A 517 -12.63 39.13 31.32
N PHE A 518 -13.02 39.31 30.06
CA PHE A 518 -13.99 38.45 29.38
C PHE A 518 -13.34 37.56 28.32
N ILE A 519 -13.82 36.33 28.21
CA ILE A 519 -13.40 35.35 27.20
C ILE A 519 -14.41 35.40 26.06
N GLU A 520 -13.93 35.66 24.84
CA GLU A 520 -14.74 35.84 23.62
C GLU A 520 -14.38 34.74 22.59
N GLU A 521 -15.38 33.97 22.13
CA GLU A 521 -15.18 32.89 21.15
C GLU A 521 -15.02 33.48 19.75
N CYS A 522 -13.82 33.37 19.17
CA CYS A 522 -13.48 34.05 17.91
C CYS A 522 -13.88 33.28 16.65
N HIS A 523 -13.83 31.94 16.69
CA HIS A 523 -14.14 31.09 15.53
C HIS A 523 -14.68 29.74 15.96
N ASN A 524 -15.75 29.32 15.29
CA ASN A 524 -16.36 28.01 15.39
C ASN A 524 -16.53 27.46 13.97
N GLN A 525 -15.63 26.57 13.56
CA GLN A 525 -15.70 25.81 12.31
C GLN A 525 -15.55 24.32 12.61
N SER A 526 -16.41 23.50 12.01
CA SER A 526 -16.18 22.06 11.88
C SER A 526 -15.02 21.85 10.90
N ALA A 527 -13.79 21.92 11.40
CA ALA A 527 -12.59 21.87 10.59
C ALA A 527 -12.25 20.45 10.13
N SER A 528 -11.66 20.37 8.93
CA SER A 528 -10.81 19.26 8.50
C SER A 528 -9.72 18.98 9.56
N PRO A 529 -9.15 17.75 9.67
CA PRO A 529 -8.07 17.41 10.61
C PRO A 529 -6.78 18.26 10.54
N ASP A 530 -6.70 19.20 9.60
CA ASP A 530 -5.66 20.22 9.48
C ASP A 530 -6.17 21.59 9.94
N VAL A 531 -5.71 22.04 11.11
CA VAL A 531 -6.07 23.34 11.71
C VAL A 531 -4.89 24.31 11.59
N PHE A 532 -5.10 25.45 10.92
CA PHE A 532 -4.12 26.53 10.76
C PHE A 532 -4.58 27.81 11.47
N ILE A 533 -3.78 28.31 12.41
CA ILE A 533 -4.11 29.46 13.26
C ILE A 533 -3.00 30.51 13.17
N ARG A 534 -3.37 31.77 12.92
CA ARG A 534 -2.50 32.94 13.02
C ARG A 534 -2.66 33.56 14.41
N CYS A 535 -1.69 33.37 15.29
CA CYS A 535 -1.84 33.51 16.75
C CYS A 535 -1.70 34.96 17.29
N GLN A 536 -1.85 36.00 16.47
CA GLN A 536 -1.47 37.37 16.85
C GLN A 536 -2.32 38.01 17.97
N ASP A 537 -3.51 37.45 18.25
CA ASP A 537 -4.49 37.94 19.24
C ASP A 537 -4.97 36.85 20.23
N ILE A 538 -4.34 35.66 20.25
CA ILE A 538 -4.89 34.46 20.90
C ILE A 538 -4.03 34.05 22.11
N GLN A 539 -4.60 34.10 23.32
CA GLN A 539 -3.89 33.79 24.58
C GLN A 539 -4.07 32.34 25.08
N THR A 540 -5.12 31.63 24.64
CA THR A 540 -5.39 30.23 25.01
C THR A 540 -6.09 29.53 23.85
N ILE A 541 -5.70 28.28 23.57
CA ILE A 541 -6.33 27.44 22.53
C ILE A 541 -6.83 26.16 23.21
N SER A 542 -8.14 26.01 23.36
CA SER A 542 -8.75 24.79 23.91
C SER A 542 -9.29 23.92 22.79
N LEU A 543 -8.64 22.79 22.57
CA LEU A 543 -9.09 21.77 21.63
C LEU A 543 -9.96 20.78 22.39
N LYS A 544 -11.27 20.78 22.12
CA LYS A 544 -12.14 19.74 22.64
C LYS A 544 -12.17 18.58 21.65
N LEU A 545 -11.61 17.45 22.06
CA LEU A 545 -11.86 16.16 21.42
C LEU A 545 -13.30 15.75 21.75
N ALA A 546 -14.24 16.33 21.02
CA ALA A 546 -15.66 16.08 21.22
C ALA A 546 -16.01 14.69 20.68
N ALA A 547 -16.08 13.70 21.57
CA ALA A 547 -16.87 12.52 21.30
C ALA A 547 -18.33 12.98 21.10
N VAL A 548 -18.93 12.66 19.96
CA VAL A 548 -20.37 12.83 19.78
C VAL A 548 -21.07 11.77 20.64
N LEU A 549 -21.39 12.14 21.89
CA LEU A 549 -22.27 11.32 22.73
C LEU A 549 -23.72 11.41 22.21
N PRO A 550 -24.47 10.29 22.22
CA PRO A 550 -25.58 10.11 21.29
C PRO A 550 -26.92 10.56 21.88
N PHE A 551 -27.35 11.78 21.60
CA PHE A 551 -28.77 12.16 21.77
C PHE A 551 -29.28 13.10 20.67
N LEU A 552 -29.52 12.52 19.49
CA LEU A 552 -30.85 12.48 18.85
C LEU A 552 -30.79 11.51 17.66
N HIS A 553 -31.90 10.84 17.34
CA HIS A 553 -31.96 9.73 16.37
C HIS A 553 -31.54 10.13 14.94
N THR A 554 -30.32 9.75 14.53
CA THR A 554 -29.97 9.32 13.15
C THR A 554 -28.74 8.42 13.19
N SER A 555 -28.75 7.34 12.40
CA SER A 555 -27.71 6.29 12.37
C SER A 555 -26.37 6.74 11.76
N LEU A 556 -25.26 6.43 12.42
CA LEU A 556 -23.89 6.49 11.88
C LEU A 556 -23.30 5.08 11.88
N ASN A 557 -22.86 4.62 10.71
CA ASN A 557 -22.65 3.21 10.40
C ASN A 557 -21.32 2.64 10.96
N ARG A 558 -21.34 2.17 12.21
CA ARG A 558 -20.36 1.19 12.76
C ARG A 558 -20.38 -0.10 11.94
N HIS A 559 -19.54 -0.23 10.93
CA HIS A 559 -19.41 -1.47 10.16
C HIS A 559 -17.95 -1.72 9.81
N ILE A 560 -17.57 -3.00 9.77
CA ILE A 560 -16.18 -3.44 9.66
C ILE A 560 -16.08 -4.31 8.43
N GLN A 561 -15.32 -3.88 7.41
CA GLN A 561 -15.13 -4.62 6.17
C GLN A 561 -13.70 -5.19 6.14
N LEU A 562 -13.58 -6.51 5.95
CA LEU A 562 -12.32 -7.25 6.04
C LEU A 562 -12.17 -8.15 4.81
N PRO A 563 -10.99 -8.18 4.15
CA PRO A 563 -10.74 -9.13 3.09
C PRO A 563 -10.58 -10.54 3.67
N LEU A 564 -11.01 -11.56 2.91
CA LEU A 564 -10.76 -12.98 3.20
C LEU A 564 -9.71 -13.52 2.23
N LEU A 565 -8.67 -14.16 2.77
CA LEU A 565 -7.62 -14.80 1.97
C LEU A 565 -8.07 -16.21 1.61
N LYS A 566 -8.25 -16.45 0.31
CA LYS A 566 -8.55 -17.78 -0.25
C LYS A 566 -7.26 -18.49 -0.63
N ARG A 567 -7.04 -19.70 -0.10
CA ARG A 567 -5.81 -20.49 -0.29
C ARG A 567 -6.02 -21.74 -1.17
N ASN A 568 -5.14 -21.91 -2.17
CA ASN A 568 -5.22 -22.92 -3.22
C ASN A 568 -4.04 -23.92 -3.12
N THR A 569 -4.21 -25.05 -2.42
CA THR A 569 -3.18 -26.05 -2.08
C THR A 569 -2.96 -27.14 -3.16
N GLY A 570 -1.74 -27.29 -3.69
CA GLY A 570 -1.43 -28.18 -4.85
C GLY A 570 -1.59 -29.70 -4.64
N SER A 571 -1.78 -30.14 -3.40
CA SER A 571 -2.18 -31.47 -2.92
C SER A 571 -3.10 -31.19 -1.71
N LEU A 572 -4.25 -31.83 -1.57
CA LEU A 572 -5.44 -31.02 -1.81
C LEU A 572 -6.24 -30.57 -0.55
N LEU A 573 -6.63 -31.48 0.35
CA LEU A 573 -7.28 -31.37 1.70
C LEU A 573 -8.76 -30.86 1.88
N LYS A 574 -9.69 -31.65 2.51
CA LYS A 574 -11.16 -31.41 2.81
C LYS A 574 -11.48 -31.52 4.32
N ARG A 575 -12.36 -30.68 4.87
CA ARG A 575 -12.73 -30.60 6.31
C ARG A 575 -14.26 -30.71 6.55
N SER A 576 -14.70 -31.08 7.77
CA SER A 576 -16.11 -31.12 8.23
C SER A 576 -16.22 -31.24 9.77
N VAL A 577 -17.44 -31.37 10.35
CA VAL A 577 -17.81 -31.00 11.74
C VAL A 577 -18.24 -32.20 12.63
N GLY A 578 -18.03 -32.12 13.96
CA GLY A 578 -18.54 -33.07 14.98
C GLY A 578 -19.69 -32.49 15.83
N ASP A 579 -20.49 -33.27 16.58
CA ASP A 579 -20.11 -34.48 17.32
C ASP A 579 -21.26 -35.52 17.54
N ASN A 580 -20.87 -36.74 17.91
CA ASN A 580 -21.68 -37.85 18.45
C ASN A 580 -22.61 -38.69 17.53
N SER A 581 -22.05 -39.23 16.44
CA SER A 581 -22.09 -40.68 16.20
C SER A 581 -21.01 -41.14 15.20
N THR A 582 -19.75 -41.18 15.61
CA THR A 582 -18.58 -41.71 14.86
C THR A 582 -18.61 -41.51 13.34
N LEU A 583 -18.42 -40.26 12.89
CA LEU A 583 -18.25 -39.91 11.48
C LEU A 583 -16.78 -39.54 11.24
N GLN A 584 -16.02 -40.45 10.62
CA GLN A 584 -14.65 -40.16 10.15
C GLN A 584 -14.73 -39.57 8.73
N LEU A 585 -14.21 -38.37 8.50
CA LEU A 585 -14.22 -37.74 7.17
C LEU A 585 -12.83 -37.26 6.72
N TYR A 586 -12.30 -38.02 5.75
CA TYR A 586 -11.14 -37.73 4.90
C TYR A 586 -11.41 -36.59 3.91
N ASN A 587 -10.43 -36.29 3.04
CA ASN A 587 -9.74 -35.01 3.16
C ASN A 587 -8.94 -34.62 1.89
N GLU A 588 -9.57 -34.19 0.79
CA GLU A 588 -8.93 -33.60 -0.42
C GLU A 588 -9.72 -32.42 -1.16
N LEU A 589 -9.34 -31.10 -1.04
CA LEU A 589 -9.25 -29.96 -2.04
C LEU A 589 -9.49 -28.46 -1.62
N LYS A 590 -8.40 -27.67 -1.52
CA LYS A 590 -8.21 -26.33 -2.17
C LYS A 590 -9.06 -25.07 -1.82
N THR A 591 -9.93 -25.01 -0.82
CA THR A 591 -10.43 -23.72 -0.29
C THR A 591 -10.55 -23.67 1.23
N GLU A 592 -9.68 -22.89 1.87
CA GLU A 592 -9.80 -22.44 3.26
C GLU A 592 -9.82 -20.91 3.22
N TYR A 593 -10.84 -20.28 3.83
CA TYR A 593 -10.91 -18.81 3.97
C TYR A 593 -10.23 -18.38 5.26
N LEU A 594 -9.14 -17.64 5.11
CA LEU A 594 -8.32 -17.20 6.21
C LEU A 594 -8.58 -15.73 6.53
N ILE A 595 -8.62 -15.44 7.82
CA ILE A 595 -8.80 -14.10 8.36
C ILE A 595 -7.68 -13.79 9.37
N LYS A 596 -7.24 -12.54 9.37
CA LYS A 596 -6.20 -12.05 10.27
C LYS A 596 -6.83 -11.39 11.49
N MET A 597 -6.41 -11.79 12.69
CA MET A 597 -6.89 -11.28 13.96
C MET A 597 -5.74 -11.20 14.97
N SER A 598 -5.95 -10.53 16.11
CA SER A 598 -4.97 -10.54 17.19
C SER A 598 -5.57 -10.66 18.58
N ILE A 599 -4.78 -11.21 19.50
CA ILE A 599 -5.18 -11.52 20.87
C ILE A 599 -4.11 -10.99 21.83
N GLY A 600 -4.53 -10.41 22.96
CA GLY A 600 -3.62 -10.03 24.04
C GLY A 600 -3.16 -8.58 24.02
N THR A 601 -2.44 -8.17 25.07
CA THR A 601 -1.93 -6.80 25.21
C THR A 601 -0.47 -6.80 25.71
N PRO A 602 0.53 -6.52 24.86
CA PRO A 602 0.42 -6.15 23.44
C PRO A 602 -0.19 -7.25 22.54
N PRO A 603 -0.79 -6.88 21.39
CA PRO A 603 -1.41 -7.84 20.49
C PRO A 603 -0.43 -8.87 19.92
N GLN A 604 -0.85 -10.13 19.92
CA GLN A 604 -0.19 -11.26 19.25
C GLN A 604 -1.04 -11.65 18.05
N GLU A 605 -0.44 -11.73 16.86
CA GLU A 605 -1.13 -11.85 15.58
C GLU A 605 -1.33 -13.31 15.16
N PHE A 606 -2.52 -13.63 14.65
CA PHE A 606 -2.89 -14.96 14.16
C PHE A 606 -3.56 -14.88 12.80
N ILE A 607 -3.35 -15.92 11.99
CA ILE A 607 -4.12 -16.22 10.78
C ILE A 607 -4.93 -17.47 11.09
N VAL A 608 -6.25 -17.40 10.96
CA VAL A 608 -7.19 -18.44 11.40
C VAL A 608 -8.25 -18.72 10.34
N ALA A 609 -8.81 -19.92 10.35
CA ALA A 609 -9.90 -20.31 9.46
C ALA A 609 -11.22 -19.65 9.89
N PHE A 610 -11.93 -19.03 8.94
CA PHE A 610 -13.25 -18.45 9.14
C PHE A 610 -14.35 -19.52 8.98
N ASP A 611 -15.05 -19.84 10.06
CA ASP A 611 -15.88 -21.04 10.16
C ASP A 611 -17.28 -20.75 10.72
N THR A 612 -18.32 -20.78 9.88
CA THR A 612 -19.73 -20.68 10.32
C THR A 612 -20.31 -22.01 10.81
N GLY A 613 -19.62 -23.13 10.60
CA GLY A 613 -19.97 -24.48 11.06
C GLY A 613 -19.51 -24.80 12.50
N SER A 614 -18.67 -23.97 13.11
CA SER A 614 -18.31 -24.06 14.54
C SER A 614 -18.41 -22.72 15.27
N SER A 615 -18.33 -22.73 16.60
CA SER A 615 -18.55 -21.53 17.45
C SER A 615 -17.38 -21.18 18.37
N ASP A 616 -16.54 -22.17 18.72
CA ASP A 616 -15.35 -21.89 19.52
C ASP A 616 -14.24 -21.30 18.66
N THR A 617 -13.72 -20.16 19.11
CA THR A 617 -12.47 -19.61 18.62
C THR A 617 -11.32 -20.24 19.38
N TRP A 618 -10.25 -20.69 18.72
CA TRP A 618 -9.06 -21.18 19.41
C TRP A 618 -7.77 -20.96 18.63
N VAL A 619 -6.67 -20.86 19.38
CA VAL A 619 -5.29 -20.70 18.87
C VAL A 619 -4.33 -21.60 19.67
N PRO A 620 -3.13 -21.92 19.14
CA PRO A 620 -2.20 -22.87 19.75
C PRO A 620 -1.49 -22.23 20.95
N SER A 621 -1.32 -22.97 22.04
CA SER A 621 -0.53 -22.54 23.19
C SER A 621 0.97 -22.65 22.92
N VAL A 622 1.77 -21.81 23.58
CA VAL A 622 3.20 -22.11 23.80
C VAL A 622 3.44 -23.41 24.56
N GLU A 623 2.42 -23.94 25.25
CA GLU A 623 2.42 -25.26 25.90
C GLU A 623 2.20 -26.43 24.90
N CYS A 624 1.79 -26.17 23.65
CA CYS A 624 1.53 -27.23 22.68
C CYS A 624 2.84 -27.81 22.10
N PRO A 625 2.96 -29.15 21.95
CA PRO A 625 4.11 -29.76 21.27
C PRO A 625 4.33 -29.20 19.85
N LYS A 626 5.58 -29.00 19.46
CA LYS A 626 5.94 -28.44 18.13
C LYS A 626 5.69 -29.42 16.98
N GLU A 627 5.54 -30.70 17.33
CA GLU A 627 5.19 -31.80 16.46
C GLU A 627 3.69 -31.81 16.12
N GLU A 628 2.87 -31.16 16.94
CA GLU A 628 1.41 -31.05 16.80
C GLU A 628 0.94 -29.66 16.35
N CYS A 629 1.62 -28.59 16.80
CA CYS A 629 1.25 -27.20 16.56
C CYS A 629 2.24 -26.42 15.68
N THR A 630 1.75 -25.40 14.98
CA THR A 630 2.59 -24.48 14.21
C THR A 630 3.54 -23.66 15.08
N SER A 631 4.59 -23.10 14.45
CA SER A 631 5.51 -22.15 15.09
C SER A 631 4.83 -20.89 15.63
N VAL A 632 3.67 -20.50 15.08
CA VAL A 632 2.83 -19.43 15.61
C VAL A 632 1.99 -19.98 16.77
N THR A 633 2.22 -19.42 17.97
CA THR A 633 1.60 -19.82 19.24
C THR A 633 1.27 -18.57 20.07
N PHE A 634 0.23 -18.64 20.89
CA PHE A 634 -0.13 -17.62 21.87
C PHE A 634 0.65 -17.82 23.16
N ASN A 635 1.39 -16.78 23.55
CA ASN A 635 2.12 -16.73 24.81
C ASN A 635 1.35 -15.89 25.84
N SER A 636 0.68 -16.56 26.76
CA SER A 636 -0.07 -15.93 27.85
C SER A 636 0.80 -15.01 28.73
N SER A 637 2.08 -15.35 28.94
CA SER A 637 3.00 -14.54 29.76
C SER A 637 3.37 -13.19 29.15
N LEU A 638 3.12 -12.99 27.85
CA LEU A 638 3.35 -11.73 27.14
C LEU A 638 2.10 -10.83 27.08
N SER A 639 0.94 -11.28 27.58
CA SER A 639 -0.29 -10.50 27.55
C SER A 639 -0.69 -10.01 28.95
N SER A 640 -0.69 -8.69 29.14
CA SER A 640 -1.15 -8.03 30.36
C SER A 640 -2.65 -8.10 30.59
N THR A 641 -3.45 -8.43 29.57
CA THR A 641 -4.91 -8.60 29.66
C THR A 641 -5.35 -10.07 29.74
N PHE A 642 -4.40 -11.01 29.76
CA PHE A 642 -4.68 -12.44 29.89
C PHE A 642 -5.29 -12.78 31.26
N LYS A 643 -6.40 -13.51 31.24
CA LYS A 643 -7.04 -14.09 32.43
C LYS A 643 -7.29 -15.58 32.19
N PRO A 644 -6.67 -16.50 32.94
CA PRO A 644 -6.97 -17.92 32.81
C PRO A 644 -8.39 -18.20 33.29
N ALA A 645 -9.15 -19.01 32.56
CA ALA A 645 -10.44 -19.54 33.04
C ALA A 645 -10.30 -20.96 33.64
N ASN A 646 -9.13 -21.60 33.51
CA ASN A 646 -8.74 -22.87 34.15
C ASN A 646 -9.73 -24.04 33.95
N MET A 647 -10.36 -24.12 32.78
CA MET A 647 -11.26 -25.21 32.40
C MET A 647 -10.81 -25.82 31.08
N SER A 648 -10.68 -27.14 31.02
CA SER A 648 -10.34 -27.84 29.77
C SER A 648 -11.60 -28.22 28.99
N PHE A 649 -11.47 -28.27 27.67
CA PHE A 649 -12.48 -28.80 26.75
C PHE A 649 -11.78 -29.46 25.56
N ASN A 650 -12.47 -30.39 24.91
CA ASN A 650 -12.02 -31.02 23.67
C ASN A 650 -13.02 -30.71 22.57
N ILE A 651 -12.54 -30.48 21.35
CA ILE A 651 -13.39 -30.43 20.15
C ILE A 651 -12.86 -31.45 19.15
N THR A 652 -13.75 -32.33 18.71
CA THR A 652 -13.52 -33.19 17.56
C THR A 652 -14.08 -32.51 16.31
N TYR A 653 -13.19 -32.04 15.45
CA TYR A 653 -13.50 -31.72 14.07
C TYR A 653 -13.39 -33.01 13.23
N GLY A 654 -14.04 -33.11 12.08
CA GLY A 654 -14.09 -34.33 11.26
C GLY A 654 -12.71 -34.83 10.77
N GLN A 655 -11.69 -33.97 10.83
CA GLN A 655 -10.30 -34.21 10.40
C GLN A 655 -9.30 -34.41 11.54
N GLY A 656 -9.71 -34.21 12.80
CA GLY A 656 -8.77 -34.11 13.92
C GLY A 656 -9.41 -33.49 15.15
N HIS A 657 -8.66 -33.45 16.24
CA HIS A 657 -9.16 -33.01 17.54
C HIS A 657 -8.20 -32.01 18.17
N ILE A 658 -8.75 -31.12 18.99
CA ILE A 658 -7.95 -30.32 19.92
C ILE A 658 -8.28 -30.72 21.35
N ALA A 659 -7.28 -30.67 22.22
CA ALA A 659 -7.48 -30.47 23.65
C ALA A 659 -7.05 -29.04 23.97
N ALA A 660 -7.93 -28.27 24.61
CA ALA A 660 -7.72 -26.85 24.86
C ALA A 660 -8.19 -26.44 26.26
N LYS A 661 -7.66 -25.32 26.75
CA LYS A 661 -8.11 -24.65 27.97
C LYS A 661 -8.87 -23.38 27.59
N TYR A 662 -10.03 -23.14 28.20
CA TYR A 662 -10.69 -21.84 28.11
C TYR A 662 -9.86 -20.78 28.84
N VAL A 663 -9.71 -19.64 28.18
CA VAL A 663 -9.02 -18.45 28.68
C VAL A 663 -9.81 -17.21 28.23
N LYS A 664 -9.56 -16.08 28.87
CA LYS A 664 -10.09 -14.78 28.48
C LYS A 664 -8.95 -13.83 28.16
N ASP A 665 -9.09 -13.06 27.08
CA ASP A 665 -8.19 -11.94 26.78
C ASP A 665 -8.91 -10.91 25.88
N THR A 666 -8.23 -9.83 25.50
CA THR A 666 -8.71 -8.89 24.50
C THR A 666 -8.47 -9.46 23.11
N MET A 667 -9.56 -9.79 22.41
CA MET A 667 -9.54 -10.22 21.01
C MET A 667 -9.84 -9.03 20.10
N ARG A 668 -9.12 -8.90 18.98
CA ARG A 668 -9.23 -7.78 18.03
C ARG A 668 -9.37 -8.26 16.60
N LEU A 669 -10.25 -7.59 15.87
CA LEU A 669 -10.53 -7.84 14.46
C LEU A 669 -10.79 -6.51 13.74
N GLY A 670 -9.89 -6.14 12.82
CA GLY A 670 -9.88 -4.78 12.26
C GLY A 670 -9.63 -3.73 13.34
N ASN A 671 -10.43 -2.67 13.34
CA ASN A 671 -10.44 -1.62 14.37
C ASN A 671 -11.14 -2.02 15.68
N THR A 672 -11.88 -3.13 15.69
CA THR A 672 -12.80 -3.44 16.78
C THR A 672 -12.27 -4.52 17.72
N SER A 673 -12.45 -4.32 19.01
CA SER A 673 -12.00 -5.21 20.08
C SER A 673 -13.13 -5.71 20.96
N VAL A 674 -13.05 -6.97 21.40
CA VAL A 674 -13.85 -7.49 22.50
C VAL A 674 -12.92 -7.80 23.67
N GLU A 675 -13.00 -6.98 24.71
CA GLU A 675 -12.37 -7.24 26.00
C GLU A 675 -13.02 -8.43 26.71
N GLU A 676 -12.21 -9.19 27.44
CA GLU A 676 -12.57 -10.44 28.11
C GLU A 676 -13.26 -11.48 27.21
N GLN A 677 -12.96 -11.47 25.90
CA GLN A 677 -13.46 -12.51 25.01
C GLN A 677 -12.91 -13.87 25.47
N MET A 678 -13.82 -14.81 25.70
CA MET A 678 -13.45 -16.20 25.98
C MET A 678 -13.07 -16.91 24.67
N PHE A 679 -11.99 -17.68 24.72
CA PHE A 679 -11.50 -18.49 23.59
C PHE A 679 -10.70 -19.70 24.10
N GLY A 680 -10.40 -20.63 23.20
CA GLY A 680 -9.59 -21.82 23.47
C GLY A 680 -8.10 -21.59 23.26
N LEU A 681 -7.31 -21.98 24.26
CA LEU A 681 -5.85 -22.09 24.15
C LEU A 681 -5.49 -23.57 24.02
N ALA A 682 -5.20 -24.02 22.79
CA ALA A 682 -4.99 -25.43 22.47
C ALA A 682 -3.64 -25.94 23.00
N THR A 683 -3.67 -27.00 23.81
CA THR A 683 -2.47 -27.65 24.39
C THR A 683 -2.09 -28.93 23.65
N SER A 684 -2.95 -29.45 22.77
CA SER A 684 -2.68 -30.54 21.85
C SER A 684 -3.56 -30.39 20.61
N VAL A 685 -3.02 -30.72 19.44
CA VAL A 685 -3.73 -30.66 18.14
C VAL A 685 -3.40 -31.93 17.35
N GLY A 686 -4.35 -32.86 17.31
CA GLY A 686 -4.24 -34.11 16.57
C GLY A 686 -4.96 -34.07 15.23
N GLY A 687 -4.46 -34.80 14.24
CA GLY A 687 -5.03 -34.86 12.89
C GLY A 687 -4.64 -33.68 12.01
N ARG A 688 -5.43 -33.38 10.97
CA ARG A 688 -5.06 -32.41 9.91
C ARG A 688 -5.81 -31.07 9.99
N ILE A 689 -6.18 -30.64 11.19
CA ILE A 689 -6.83 -29.35 11.44
C ILE A 689 -5.89 -28.17 11.09
N ILE A 690 -4.59 -28.30 11.40
CA ILE A 690 -3.56 -27.36 10.97
C ILE A 690 -2.62 -28.11 10.02
N ALA A 691 -2.71 -27.80 8.73
CA ALA A 691 -1.92 -28.48 7.70
C ALA A 691 -0.72 -27.60 7.27
N PRO A 692 0.54 -28.04 7.49
CA PRO A 692 1.71 -27.33 6.97
C PRO A 692 1.70 -27.29 5.45
N THR A 693 2.26 -26.24 4.86
CA THR A 693 2.28 -26.01 3.41
C THR A 693 3.54 -25.29 2.94
N ASP A 694 3.92 -25.55 1.69
CA ASP A 694 5.17 -25.09 1.05
C ASP A 694 5.27 -23.56 0.85
N ASN A 695 4.17 -22.82 1.00
CA ASN A 695 4.04 -21.40 0.64
C ASN A 695 4.03 -20.43 1.84
N ASN A 696 4.59 -20.81 3.01
CA ASN A 696 4.77 -19.97 4.21
C ASN A 696 3.52 -19.35 4.89
N ILE A 697 2.30 -19.51 4.36
CA ILE A 697 1.05 -19.07 5.00
C ILE A 697 0.18 -20.28 5.37
N THR A 698 0.06 -20.52 6.67
CA THR A 698 -0.65 -21.66 7.27
C THR A 698 -1.67 -21.15 8.29
N SER A 699 -2.89 -21.66 8.26
CA SER A 699 -3.88 -21.42 9.31
C SER A 699 -3.35 -21.93 10.65
N ASN A 700 -3.37 -21.10 11.67
CA ASN A 700 -2.87 -21.43 13.01
C ASN A 700 -4.00 -21.76 14.00
N GLY A 701 -5.27 -21.64 13.61
CA GLY A 701 -6.43 -21.86 14.48
C GLY A 701 -7.75 -21.71 13.76
N ILE A 702 -8.87 -21.76 14.49
CA ILE A 702 -10.23 -21.60 13.95
C ILE A 702 -10.91 -20.42 14.65
N PHE A 703 -11.74 -19.70 13.88
CA PHE A 703 -12.54 -18.57 14.33
C PHE A 703 -14.02 -18.85 14.05
N GLY A 704 -14.71 -19.37 15.06
CA GLY A 704 -16.10 -19.80 14.98
C GLY A 704 -17.11 -18.64 14.94
N PHE A 705 -18.06 -18.73 14.01
CA PHE A 705 -19.16 -17.77 13.77
C PHE A 705 -20.55 -18.41 13.95
N GLY A 706 -20.64 -19.67 14.37
CA GLY A 706 -21.89 -20.33 14.79
C GLY A 706 -22.49 -19.74 16.09
N PHE A 707 -23.66 -20.25 16.49
CA PHE A 707 -24.39 -19.72 17.65
C PHE A 707 -23.78 -20.15 19.00
N PRO A 708 -23.95 -19.37 20.08
CA PRO A 708 -23.49 -19.73 21.43
C PRO A 708 -23.84 -21.16 21.89
N GLY A 709 -25.01 -21.68 21.48
CA GLY A 709 -25.48 -23.04 21.80
C GLY A 709 -24.62 -24.18 21.22
N LEU A 710 -23.74 -23.89 20.26
CA LEU A 710 -22.83 -24.84 19.63
C LEU A 710 -21.42 -24.85 20.26
N THR A 711 -21.12 -23.93 21.19
CA THR A 711 -19.83 -23.95 21.92
C THR A 711 -19.64 -25.27 22.68
N ALA A 712 -18.40 -25.72 22.87
CA ALA A 712 -18.08 -27.05 23.40
C ALA A 712 -18.76 -27.32 24.76
N ASN A 713 -18.81 -26.29 25.61
CA ASN A 713 -19.44 -26.30 26.94
C ASN A 713 -20.78 -25.53 27.02
N SER A 714 -21.53 -25.39 25.90
CA SER A 714 -22.80 -24.64 25.83
C SER A 714 -23.87 -25.05 26.86
N ASN A 715 -23.80 -26.28 27.38
CA ASN A 715 -24.75 -26.83 28.36
C ASN A 715 -24.29 -26.82 29.82
N THR A 716 -23.14 -26.20 30.09
CA THR A 716 -22.70 -25.94 31.48
C THR A 716 -23.01 -24.49 31.85
N ALA A 717 -22.76 -24.11 33.11
CA ALA A 717 -22.82 -22.71 33.55
C ALA A 717 -21.73 -21.81 32.92
N GLN A 718 -20.98 -22.30 31.93
CA GLN A 718 -19.82 -21.64 31.31
C GLN A 718 -20.02 -21.37 29.80
N ALA A 719 -21.26 -21.48 29.30
CA ALA A 719 -21.61 -21.01 27.97
C ALA A 719 -21.21 -19.53 27.78
N TYR A 720 -20.67 -19.18 26.61
CA TYR A 720 -20.21 -17.83 26.30
C TYR A 720 -20.64 -17.41 24.89
N ASP A 721 -20.65 -16.10 24.63
CA ASP A 721 -20.95 -15.57 23.30
C ASP A 721 -19.68 -15.60 22.43
N PRO A 722 -19.69 -16.28 21.26
CA PRO A 722 -18.62 -16.19 20.27
C PRO A 722 -18.38 -14.73 19.85
N PHE A 723 -17.20 -14.42 19.32
CA PHE A 723 -16.75 -13.03 19.12
C PHE A 723 -17.78 -12.14 18.39
N VAL A 724 -18.36 -12.63 17.29
CA VAL A 724 -19.37 -11.87 16.52
C VAL A 724 -20.68 -11.62 17.29
N PHE A 725 -21.09 -12.56 18.15
CA PHE A 725 -22.22 -12.38 19.06
C PHE A 725 -21.88 -11.42 20.21
N SER A 726 -20.65 -11.47 20.72
CA SER A 726 -20.14 -10.49 21.69
C SER A 726 -20.11 -9.07 21.11
N LEU A 727 -19.75 -8.90 19.83
CA LEU A 727 -19.84 -7.60 19.13
C LEU A 727 -21.28 -7.08 19.08
N ALA A 728 -22.22 -7.90 18.61
CA ALA A 728 -23.64 -7.53 18.54
C ALA A 728 -24.21 -7.18 19.93
N LYS A 729 -23.98 -8.04 20.92
CA LYS A 729 -24.46 -7.89 22.31
C LYS A 729 -23.89 -6.68 23.02
N LYS A 730 -22.64 -6.30 22.73
CA LYS A 730 -21.99 -5.07 23.22
C LYS A 730 -22.28 -3.83 22.35
N ASN A 731 -23.12 -3.95 21.31
CA ASN A 731 -23.43 -2.90 20.33
C ASN A 731 -22.17 -2.30 19.65
N LEU A 732 -21.14 -3.11 19.43
CA LEU A 732 -19.88 -2.71 18.78
C LEU A 732 -19.96 -2.71 17.25
N ILE A 733 -21.07 -3.20 16.69
CA ILE A 733 -21.44 -3.17 15.27
C ILE A 733 -22.86 -2.55 15.14
N SER A 734 -23.19 -1.93 13.99
CA SER A 734 -24.46 -1.19 13.82
C SER A 734 -25.67 -2.09 13.89
N ASP A 735 -25.70 -3.06 12.98
CA ASP A 735 -26.73 -4.08 12.91
C ASP A 735 -26.18 -5.38 13.52
N PRO A 736 -27.01 -6.21 14.16
CA PRO A 736 -26.61 -7.51 14.70
C PRO A 736 -26.49 -8.56 13.59
N ILE A 737 -25.68 -8.25 12.57
CA ILE A 737 -25.50 -9.06 11.36
C ILE A 737 -24.02 -9.18 11.00
N PHE A 738 -23.68 -10.24 10.27
CA PHE A 738 -22.46 -10.27 9.45
C PHE A 738 -22.80 -10.77 8.06
N SER A 739 -21.99 -10.42 7.07
CA SER A 739 -22.23 -10.76 5.67
C SER A 739 -20.96 -11.17 4.96
N VAL A 740 -21.09 -12.09 4.01
CA VAL A 740 -19.98 -12.85 3.44
C VAL A 740 -20.07 -12.90 1.91
N TYR A 741 -18.96 -12.57 1.27
CA TYR A 741 -18.69 -12.79 -0.15
C TYR A 741 -17.43 -13.64 -0.28
N LEU A 742 -17.50 -14.80 -0.92
CA LEU A 742 -16.37 -15.75 -0.97
C LEU A 742 -15.50 -15.65 -2.24
N GLY A 743 -15.91 -14.87 -3.24
CA GLY A 743 -15.23 -14.78 -4.54
C GLY A 743 -15.43 -16.02 -5.42
N SER A 744 -14.87 -15.98 -6.63
CA SER A 744 -14.95 -17.07 -7.60
C SER A 744 -14.10 -18.28 -7.20
N MET A 745 -14.45 -19.47 -7.69
CA MET A 745 -13.58 -20.64 -7.63
C MET A 745 -12.20 -20.40 -8.26
N ASN A 746 -12.09 -19.53 -9.25
CA ASN A 746 -10.84 -19.26 -9.98
C ASN A 746 -10.00 -18.12 -9.38
N ASP A 747 -10.49 -17.39 -8.38
CA ASP A 747 -9.74 -16.29 -7.77
C ASP A 747 -8.69 -16.81 -6.77
N ASP A 748 -7.47 -16.26 -6.80
CA ASP A 748 -6.42 -16.55 -5.84
C ASP A 748 -6.12 -15.31 -4.96
N GLY A 749 -5.73 -15.52 -3.70
CA GLY A 749 -5.34 -14.44 -2.79
C GLY A 749 -6.50 -13.83 -2.00
N TRP A 750 -6.41 -12.53 -1.69
CA TRP A 750 -7.41 -11.79 -0.90
C TRP A 750 -8.63 -11.40 -1.75
N SER A 751 -9.41 -12.40 -2.19
CA SER A 751 -10.54 -12.24 -3.12
C SER A 751 -11.93 -12.23 -2.45
N GLY A 752 -12.06 -12.80 -1.24
CA GLY A 752 -13.29 -12.77 -0.46
C GLY A 752 -13.39 -11.54 0.46
N GLU A 753 -14.54 -11.40 1.12
CA GLU A 753 -14.86 -10.29 2.02
C GLU A 753 -15.84 -10.72 3.11
N LEU A 754 -15.53 -10.36 4.36
CA LEU A 754 -16.41 -10.42 5.53
C LEU A 754 -16.76 -8.98 5.93
N THR A 755 -18.05 -8.67 6.04
CA THR A 755 -18.52 -7.38 6.58
C THR A 755 -19.32 -7.62 7.86
N LEU A 756 -18.89 -7.01 8.97
CA LEU A 756 -19.61 -7.05 10.24
C LEU A 756 -20.43 -5.77 10.41
N GLY A 757 -21.68 -5.88 10.85
CA GLY A 757 -22.54 -4.74 11.13
C GLY A 757 -23.20 -4.06 9.93
N ALA A 758 -22.98 -4.56 8.70
CA ALA A 758 -23.60 -4.03 7.50
C ALA A 758 -23.70 -5.06 6.35
N ILE A 759 -24.35 -4.61 5.28
CA ILE A 759 -24.49 -5.27 3.98
C ILE A 759 -23.72 -4.44 2.95
N ASN A 760 -22.91 -5.08 2.10
CA ASN A 760 -22.19 -4.43 1.01
C ASN A 760 -22.93 -4.64 -0.33
N PRO A 761 -23.67 -3.65 -0.85
CA PRO A 761 -24.40 -3.75 -2.11
C PRO A 761 -23.51 -3.89 -3.35
N LYS A 762 -22.17 -3.72 -3.22
CA LYS A 762 -21.22 -3.96 -4.33
C LYS A 762 -20.87 -5.44 -4.52
N ARG A 763 -21.34 -6.34 -3.64
CA ARG A 763 -21.00 -7.77 -3.66
C ARG A 763 -22.12 -8.70 -4.10
N TYR A 764 -23.34 -8.18 -4.30
CA TYR A 764 -24.47 -8.97 -4.79
C TYR A 764 -25.27 -8.25 -5.88
N THR A 765 -26.14 -9.02 -6.54
CA THR A 765 -27.12 -8.54 -7.53
C THR A 765 -28.50 -9.12 -7.24
N GLY A 766 -29.55 -8.43 -7.68
CA GLY A 766 -30.93 -8.77 -7.33
C GLY A 766 -31.30 -8.38 -5.89
N ASP A 767 -32.43 -8.89 -5.42
CA ASP A 767 -32.90 -8.66 -4.06
C ASP A 767 -32.31 -9.66 -3.07
N LEU A 768 -32.09 -9.22 -1.83
CA LEU A 768 -31.77 -10.11 -0.72
C LEU A 768 -33.04 -10.82 -0.22
N LYS A 769 -33.10 -12.15 -0.36
CA LYS A 769 -34.22 -12.97 0.12
C LYS A 769 -33.89 -13.59 1.48
N TYR A 770 -34.70 -13.29 2.50
CA TYR A 770 -34.50 -13.80 3.85
C TYR A 770 -35.26 -15.10 4.12
N VAL A 771 -34.59 -16.06 4.76
CA VAL A 771 -35.15 -17.32 5.26
C VAL A 771 -34.85 -17.50 6.76
N PRO A 772 -35.78 -18.05 7.56
CA PRO A 772 -35.56 -18.23 8.99
C PRO A 772 -34.50 -19.30 9.27
N VAL A 773 -33.64 -19.04 10.27
CA VAL A 773 -32.73 -20.05 10.80
C VAL A 773 -33.55 -21.11 11.54
N GLN A 774 -33.28 -22.37 11.24
CA GLN A 774 -33.91 -23.51 11.88
C GLN A 774 -33.19 -23.85 13.18
N GLN A 775 -33.96 -24.04 14.24
CA GLN A 775 -33.43 -24.64 15.46
C GLN A 775 -33.15 -26.13 15.21
N ASN A 776 -32.09 -26.63 15.83
CA ASN A 776 -31.76 -28.05 15.83
C ASN A 776 -32.03 -28.62 17.23
N ILE A 777 -32.25 -29.93 17.31
CA ILE A 777 -32.18 -30.62 18.60
C ILE A 777 -30.70 -30.69 18.96
N ASP A 778 -30.31 -30.01 20.02
CA ASP A 778 -28.96 -30.14 20.58
C ASP A 778 -28.82 -31.54 21.21
N TYR A 779 -27.96 -32.36 20.62
CA TYR A 779 -27.69 -33.73 21.08
C TYR A 779 -27.10 -33.79 22.50
N LYS A 780 -26.55 -32.69 23.04
CA LYS A 780 -25.98 -32.64 24.39
C LYS A 780 -27.03 -32.34 25.47
N SER A 781 -28.06 -31.54 25.18
CA SER A 781 -29.13 -31.19 26.15
C SER A 781 -30.51 -31.78 25.86
N ASN A 782 -30.71 -32.36 24.68
CA ASN A 782 -32.02 -32.73 24.11
C ASN A 782 -33.03 -31.56 24.05
N LYS A 783 -32.55 -30.32 24.01
CA LYS A 783 -33.39 -29.11 23.80
C LYS A 783 -33.32 -28.66 22.34
N GLN A 784 -34.41 -28.04 21.89
CA GLN A 784 -34.44 -27.37 20.59
C GLN A 784 -33.85 -25.96 20.73
N ASP A 785 -32.70 -25.71 20.11
CA ASP A 785 -31.99 -24.43 20.20
C ASP A 785 -31.28 -24.05 18.88
N TYR A 786 -30.78 -22.81 18.81
CA TYR A 786 -29.96 -22.31 17.74
C TYR A 786 -28.50 -22.71 17.96
N THR A 787 -28.00 -23.60 17.12
CA THR A 787 -26.63 -24.11 17.15
C THR A 787 -25.87 -23.72 15.87
N TYR A 788 -26.38 -24.16 14.73
CA TYR A 788 -25.85 -23.89 13.40
C TYR A 788 -26.67 -22.84 12.65
N TRP A 789 -26.07 -22.22 11.63
CA TRP A 789 -26.79 -21.44 10.62
C TRP A 789 -27.52 -22.37 9.64
N SER A 790 -28.55 -23.05 10.14
CA SER A 790 -29.35 -24.01 9.37
C SER A 790 -30.53 -23.34 8.65
N ILE A 791 -30.75 -23.68 7.38
CA ILE A 791 -31.95 -23.32 6.60
C ILE A 791 -32.78 -24.57 6.29
N GLY A 792 -34.10 -24.41 6.08
CA GLY A 792 -35.00 -25.53 5.79
C GLY A 792 -35.15 -25.77 4.29
N ILE A 793 -34.59 -26.86 3.75
CA ILE A 793 -34.74 -27.22 2.34
C ILE A 793 -36.00 -28.07 2.15
N GLN A 794 -36.94 -27.58 1.33
CA GLN A 794 -38.21 -28.24 0.98
C GLN A 794 -38.08 -29.16 -0.23
N GLU A 795 -37.33 -28.73 -1.25
CA GLU A 795 -37.05 -29.51 -2.46
C GLU A 795 -35.62 -29.24 -2.94
N ILE A 796 -35.05 -30.21 -3.64
CA ILE A 796 -33.87 -30.01 -4.49
C ILE A 796 -34.29 -30.40 -5.91
N ASN A 797 -34.03 -29.55 -6.89
CA ASN A 797 -34.43 -29.76 -8.28
C ASN A 797 -33.21 -29.63 -9.22
N ILE A 798 -33.23 -30.34 -10.34
CA ILE A 798 -32.29 -30.17 -11.45
C ILE A 798 -33.02 -29.53 -12.62
N ILE A 799 -32.63 -28.30 -12.97
CA ILE A 799 -33.20 -27.56 -14.09
C ILE A 799 -32.39 -27.90 -15.34
N LYS A 800 -33.03 -28.47 -16.36
CA LYS A 800 -32.42 -28.81 -17.66
C LYS A 800 -33.42 -28.51 -18.77
N ASN A 801 -33.00 -27.79 -19.80
CA ASN A 801 -33.86 -27.41 -20.94
C ASN A 801 -35.20 -26.75 -20.53
N ASN A 802 -35.16 -25.86 -19.53
CA ASN A 802 -36.33 -25.23 -18.89
C ASN A 802 -37.34 -26.18 -18.22
N GLN A 803 -37.00 -27.47 -18.05
CA GLN A 803 -37.75 -28.43 -17.24
C GLN A 803 -37.10 -28.57 -15.86
N SER A 804 -37.92 -28.63 -14.81
CA SER A 804 -37.47 -28.88 -13.43
C SER A 804 -37.67 -30.36 -13.09
N LEU A 805 -36.59 -31.06 -12.74
CA LEU A 805 -36.59 -32.49 -12.40
C LEU A 805 -36.34 -32.64 -10.89
N SER A 806 -37.35 -33.11 -10.15
CA SER A 806 -37.29 -33.10 -8.68
C SER A 806 -36.51 -34.26 -8.07
N VAL A 807 -35.61 -33.91 -7.16
CA VAL A 807 -34.85 -34.81 -6.29
C VAL A 807 -35.58 -34.91 -4.95
N ASN A 808 -36.72 -35.60 -4.96
CA ASN A 808 -37.57 -35.88 -3.79
C ASN A 808 -36.76 -36.18 -2.50
N LEU A 809 -36.97 -35.38 -1.45
CA LEU A 809 -36.23 -35.37 -0.17
C LEU A 809 -36.71 -36.43 0.86
N THR A 810 -37.40 -37.47 0.41
CA THR A 810 -37.92 -38.54 1.28
C THR A 810 -36.84 -39.19 2.13
N SER A 811 -36.92 -39.04 3.45
CA SER A 811 -36.36 -40.00 4.39
C SER A 811 -37.44 -40.40 5.41
N THR A 812 -37.43 -41.67 5.80
CA THR A 812 -38.53 -42.44 6.39
C THR A 812 -38.78 -42.20 7.89
N THR A 813 -38.67 -40.95 8.36
CA THR A 813 -38.96 -40.60 9.76
C THR A 813 -40.32 -39.92 9.91
N ASN A 814 -41.14 -40.44 10.82
CA ASN A 814 -42.53 -40.04 11.10
C ASN A 814 -42.66 -38.67 11.82
N ASN A 815 -41.86 -37.68 11.43
CA ASN A 815 -41.89 -36.34 11.98
C ASN A 815 -42.54 -35.40 10.95
N ASN A 816 -43.55 -34.63 11.37
CA ASN A 816 -44.37 -33.75 10.52
C ASN A 816 -43.63 -32.51 9.94
N SER A 817 -42.32 -32.61 9.70
CA SER A 817 -41.52 -31.54 9.08
C SER A 817 -41.67 -31.55 7.55
N THR A 818 -42.00 -30.40 6.97
CA THR A 818 -42.11 -30.21 5.51
C THR A 818 -40.77 -29.84 4.86
N PHE A 819 -39.64 -29.96 5.58
CA PHE A 819 -38.30 -29.65 5.09
C PHE A 819 -37.21 -30.43 5.85
N LYS A 820 -35.99 -30.45 5.30
CA LYS A 820 -34.76 -30.94 5.96
C LYS A 820 -33.84 -29.77 6.31
N ASN A 821 -33.19 -29.82 7.48
CA ASN A 821 -32.22 -28.80 7.88
C ASN A 821 -30.91 -28.95 7.08
N ALA A 822 -30.44 -27.84 6.53
CA ALA A 822 -29.16 -27.72 5.84
C ALA A 822 -28.31 -26.62 6.47
N MET A 823 -27.14 -26.97 7.01
CA MET A 823 -26.18 -26.04 7.59
C MET A 823 -25.45 -25.26 6.47
N LEU A 824 -25.30 -23.95 6.63
CA LEU A 824 -24.43 -23.12 5.80
C LEU A 824 -23.06 -22.99 6.46
N ASP A 825 -22.03 -23.60 5.87
CA ASP A 825 -20.72 -23.80 6.50
C ASP A 825 -19.54 -23.35 5.62
N THR A 826 -18.94 -22.21 5.98
CA THR A 826 -17.72 -21.68 5.33
C THR A 826 -16.42 -22.36 5.79
N GLY A 827 -16.47 -23.19 6.83
CA GLY A 827 -15.39 -24.07 7.24
C GLY A 827 -15.32 -25.36 6.42
N THR A 828 -16.30 -25.58 5.53
CA THR A 828 -16.48 -26.81 4.73
C THR A 828 -16.44 -26.51 3.23
N THR A 829 -15.47 -27.11 2.53
CA THR A 829 -15.25 -26.86 1.09
C THR A 829 -16.36 -27.41 0.19
N TYR A 830 -16.85 -28.63 0.42
CA TYR A 830 -17.86 -29.25 -0.45
C TYR A 830 -19.25 -29.25 0.16
N THR A 831 -20.26 -29.35 -0.69
CA THR A 831 -21.61 -29.65 -0.25
C THR A 831 -21.74 -31.16 0.03
N TYR A 832 -22.15 -31.51 1.25
CA TYR A 832 -22.48 -32.89 1.64
C TYR A 832 -23.99 -33.08 1.77
N LEU A 833 -24.53 -33.97 0.96
CA LEU A 833 -25.91 -34.46 1.10
C LEU A 833 -25.88 -35.95 1.46
N THR A 834 -27.05 -36.56 1.68
CA THR A 834 -27.11 -38.02 1.82
C THR A 834 -26.65 -38.71 0.53
N LYS A 835 -26.15 -39.94 0.64
CA LYS A 835 -25.73 -40.72 -0.54
C LYS A 835 -26.86 -40.85 -1.57
N GLU A 836 -28.09 -41.08 -1.13
CA GLU A 836 -29.25 -41.21 -2.02
C GLU A 836 -29.51 -39.93 -2.83
N LEU A 837 -29.50 -38.77 -2.17
CA LEU A 837 -29.72 -37.48 -2.85
C LEU A 837 -28.58 -37.18 -3.83
N SER A 838 -27.34 -37.42 -3.42
CA SER A 838 -26.18 -37.14 -4.25
C SER A 838 -26.09 -38.08 -5.46
N ASP A 839 -26.33 -39.39 -5.29
CA ASP A 839 -26.40 -40.36 -6.38
C ASP A 839 -27.50 -39.99 -7.40
N ARG A 840 -28.65 -39.50 -6.92
CA ARG A 840 -29.77 -39.07 -7.76
C ARG A 840 -29.48 -37.78 -8.52
N ILE A 841 -28.86 -36.79 -7.87
CA ILE A 841 -28.40 -35.54 -8.52
C ILE A 841 -27.41 -35.87 -9.64
N VAL A 842 -26.38 -36.67 -9.35
CA VAL A 842 -25.34 -37.04 -10.33
C VAL A 842 -25.97 -37.73 -11.54
N ARG A 843 -26.84 -38.73 -11.35
CA ARG A 843 -27.55 -39.40 -12.47
C ARG A 843 -28.38 -38.44 -13.33
N LEU A 844 -29.07 -37.47 -12.73
CA LEU A 844 -29.87 -36.49 -13.47
C LEU A 844 -28.99 -35.50 -14.27
N VAL A 845 -27.83 -35.13 -13.73
CA VAL A 845 -26.87 -34.23 -14.38
C VAL A 845 -26.12 -34.95 -15.51
N THR A 846 -25.52 -36.11 -15.25
CA THR A 846 -24.64 -36.83 -16.20
C THR A 846 -25.38 -37.72 -17.20
N GLN A 847 -26.60 -38.16 -16.88
CA GLN A 847 -27.35 -39.18 -17.63
C GLN A 847 -26.66 -40.55 -17.74
N GLN A 848 -25.61 -40.80 -16.94
CA GLN A 848 -24.91 -42.08 -16.89
C GLN A 848 -25.59 -43.05 -15.91
N GLN A 849 -25.62 -44.34 -16.26
CA GLN A 849 -26.17 -45.39 -15.38
C GLN A 849 -25.16 -45.77 -14.28
N THR A 850 -23.88 -45.86 -14.65
CA THR A 850 -22.74 -46.05 -13.74
C THR A 850 -22.35 -44.72 -13.14
N ILE A 851 -22.15 -44.71 -11.81
CA ILE A 851 -21.62 -43.56 -11.09
C ILE A 851 -20.18 -43.89 -10.71
N GLU A 852 -19.23 -43.11 -11.22
CA GLU A 852 -17.83 -43.21 -10.84
C GLU A 852 -17.52 -42.23 -9.71
N THR A 853 -16.78 -42.70 -8.71
CA THR A 853 -16.18 -41.86 -7.67
C THR A 853 -14.68 -42.05 -7.68
N ASP A 854 -13.92 -40.97 -7.54
CA ASP A 854 -12.49 -41.10 -7.30
C ASP A 854 -12.22 -41.80 -5.95
N ALA A 855 -11.26 -42.73 -5.96
CA ALA A 855 -10.92 -43.58 -4.83
C ALA A 855 -10.12 -42.86 -3.74
N LEU A 856 -9.48 -41.73 -4.06
CA LEU A 856 -8.68 -40.94 -3.13
C LEU A 856 -9.54 -39.89 -2.40
N HIS A 857 -10.56 -39.34 -3.08
CA HIS A 857 -11.31 -38.15 -2.64
C HIS A 857 -12.77 -38.45 -2.25
N GLY A 858 -13.34 -39.54 -2.78
CA GLY A 858 -14.77 -39.81 -2.67
C GLY A 858 -15.64 -38.78 -3.40
N LEU A 859 -15.07 -38.01 -4.32
CA LEU A 859 -15.82 -37.15 -5.23
C LEU A 859 -16.42 -37.97 -6.36
N TYR A 860 -17.61 -37.60 -6.81
CA TYR A 860 -18.13 -38.10 -8.08
C TYR A 860 -17.34 -37.50 -9.25
N MET A 861 -16.99 -38.35 -10.22
CA MET A 861 -16.34 -37.93 -11.44
C MET A 861 -17.37 -37.67 -12.54
N VAL A 862 -17.26 -36.52 -13.18
CA VAL A 862 -18.23 -36.03 -14.19
C VAL A 862 -17.48 -35.43 -15.39
N ASP A 863 -18.14 -35.32 -16.54
CA ASP A 863 -17.55 -34.68 -17.72
C ASP A 863 -17.28 -33.18 -17.46
N CYS A 864 -16.05 -32.73 -17.68
CA CYS A 864 -15.67 -31.32 -17.51
C CYS A 864 -16.53 -30.35 -18.36
N ASN A 865 -17.09 -30.80 -19.49
CA ASN A 865 -18.00 -30.02 -20.34
C ASN A 865 -19.31 -29.65 -19.65
N LEU A 866 -19.70 -30.33 -18.56
CA LEU A 866 -20.88 -29.93 -17.77
C LEU A 866 -20.75 -28.51 -17.21
N ARG A 867 -19.52 -28.02 -17.00
CA ARG A 867 -19.22 -26.66 -16.54
C ARG A 867 -19.83 -25.56 -17.41
N THR A 868 -19.97 -25.79 -18.72
CA THR A 868 -20.56 -24.83 -19.68
C THR A 868 -22.00 -25.17 -20.07
N SER A 869 -22.59 -26.22 -19.48
CA SER A 869 -23.96 -26.63 -19.74
C SER A 869 -24.98 -25.64 -19.17
N GLN A 870 -26.19 -25.64 -19.73
CA GLN A 870 -27.34 -24.86 -19.22
C GLN A 870 -28.08 -25.58 -18.07
N ILE A 871 -27.46 -26.59 -17.45
CA ILE A 871 -28.05 -27.30 -16.31
C ILE A 871 -27.80 -26.47 -15.05
N LYS A 872 -28.81 -26.38 -14.16
CA LYS A 872 -28.68 -25.74 -12.84
C LYS A 872 -29.18 -26.67 -11.74
N LEU A 873 -28.56 -26.59 -10.57
CA LEU A 873 -29.13 -27.07 -9.32
C LEU A 873 -30.06 -25.99 -8.78
N GLU A 874 -31.26 -26.33 -8.31
CA GLU A 874 -32.13 -25.42 -7.56
C GLU A 874 -32.39 -25.99 -6.16
N LEU A 875 -32.14 -25.18 -5.14
CA LEU A 875 -32.55 -25.42 -3.76
C LEU A 875 -33.83 -24.60 -3.50
N VAL A 876 -34.90 -25.27 -3.09
CA VAL A 876 -36.17 -24.63 -2.70
C VAL A 876 -36.21 -24.56 -1.18
N ILE A 877 -36.23 -23.35 -0.65
CA ILE A 877 -35.98 -23.07 0.77
C ILE A 877 -37.27 -22.55 1.43
N ALA A 878 -37.62 -23.16 2.56
CA ALA A 878 -38.72 -22.72 3.40
C ALA A 878 -38.53 -21.25 3.82
N SER A 879 -39.54 -20.43 3.54
CA SER A 879 -39.61 -19.03 3.93
C SER A 879 -40.69 -18.82 5.00
N SER A 880 -40.64 -17.69 5.69
CA SER A 880 -41.76 -17.21 6.50
C SER A 880 -42.93 -16.66 5.65
N SER A 881 -42.73 -16.52 4.34
CA SER A 881 -43.78 -16.14 3.38
C SER A 881 -44.52 -17.36 2.82
N SER A 882 -45.67 -17.15 2.17
CA SER A 882 -46.42 -18.23 1.48
C SER A 882 -45.73 -18.76 0.22
N GLN A 883 -44.63 -18.14 -0.23
CA GLN A 883 -43.79 -18.59 -1.32
C GLN A 883 -42.39 -18.97 -0.80
N PRO A 884 -41.80 -20.09 -1.27
CA PRO A 884 -40.44 -20.45 -0.92
C PRO A 884 -39.42 -19.59 -1.68
N VAL A 885 -38.23 -19.45 -1.10
CA VAL A 885 -37.09 -18.84 -1.79
C VAL A 885 -36.43 -19.89 -2.67
N ARG A 886 -36.18 -19.58 -3.94
CA ARG A 886 -35.48 -20.48 -4.88
C ARG A 886 -34.06 -19.98 -5.10
N TRP A 887 -33.08 -20.83 -4.84
CA TRP A 887 -31.66 -20.57 -5.05
C TRP A 887 -31.14 -21.50 -6.14
N GLN A 888 -30.86 -20.93 -7.32
CA GLN A 888 -30.35 -21.63 -8.49
C GLN A 888 -28.82 -21.44 -8.60
N ILE A 889 -28.09 -22.54 -8.79
CA ILE A 889 -26.63 -22.61 -8.90
C ILE A 889 -26.27 -23.26 -10.25
N ASP A 890 -25.38 -22.62 -11.01
CA ASP A 890 -24.90 -23.13 -12.30
C ASP A 890 -23.85 -24.22 -12.11
N MET A 891 -23.74 -25.12 -13.09
CA MET A 891 -22.70 -26.16 -13.09
C MET A 891 -21.27 -25.60 -13.13
N GLU A 892 -21.09 -24.31 -13.43
CA GLU A 892 -19.78 -23.65 -13.37
C GLU A 892 -19.17 -23.66 -11.96
N ASP A 893 -19.99 -23.46 -10.92
CA ASP A 893 -19.56 -23.46 -9.52
C ASP A 893 -19.41 -24.88 -8.94
N LEU A 894 -20.10 -25.85 -9.55
CA LEU A 894 -20.18 -27.25 -9.09
C LEU A 894 -19.23 -28.22 -9.81
N VAL A 895 -18.65 -27.86 -10.97
CA VAL A 895 -17.71 -28.72 -11.72
C VAL A 895 -16.28 -28.29 -11.43
N LEU A 896 -15.59 -29.05 -10.58
CA LEU A 896 -14.26 -28.78 -10.04
C LEU A 896 -13.17 -29.36 -10.95
N SER A 897 -12.09 -28.60 -11.20
CA SER A 897 -10.98 -29.05 -12.04
C SER A 897 -10.18 -30.16 -11.36
N SER A 898 -10.01 -31.30 -12.05
CA SER A 898 -9.14 -32.39 -11.58
C SER A 898 -7.66 -32.10 -11.85
N SER A 899 -6.78 -32.67 -11.01
CA SER A 899 -5.33 -32.72 -11.24
C SER A 899 -4.88 -33.93 -12.08
N SER A 900 -5.74 -34.93 -12.27
CA SER A 900 -5.51 -36.04 -13.21
C SER A 900 -5.88 -35.59 -14.63
N GLY A 901 -4.90 -35.59 -15.54
CA GLY A 901 -5.08 -35.15 -16.92
C GLY A 901 -6.12 -35.99 -17.67
N GLY A 902 -7.14 -35.33 -18.22
CA GLY A 902 -8.26 -35.96 -18.94
C GLY A 902 -9.44 -35.00 -19.05
N ASN A 903 -10.59 -35.49 -19.54
CA ASN A 903 -11.86 -34.73 -19.59
C ASN A 903 -12.80 -35.07 -18.41
N GLN A 904 -12.26 -35.63 -17.32
CA GLN A 904 -13.00 -35.90 -16.08
C GLN A 904 -12.69 -34.84 -15.02
N CYS A 905 -13.74 -34.31 -14.43
CA CYS A 905 -13.73 -33.29 -13.38
C CYS A 905 -14.43 -33.81 -12.13
N GLY A 906 -14.07 -33.29 -10.96
CA GLY A 906 -14.75 -33.63 -9.71
C GLY A 906 -16.07 -32.85 -9.56
N PHE A 907 -17.09 -33.45 -8.97
CA PHE A 907 -18.36 -32.76 -8.68
C PHE A 907 -18.40 -32.22 -7.24
N GLY A 908 -18.77 -30.94 -7.10
CA GLY A 908 -18.74 -30.20 -5.84
C GLY A 908 -19.84 -30.56 -4.83
N ILE A 909 -20.69 -31.52 -5.17
CA ILE A 909 -21.62 -32.18 -4.25
C ILE A 909 -21.15 -33.62 -4.09
N THR A 910 -20.98 -34.07 -2.85
CA THR A 910 -20.71 -35.47 -2.53
C THR A 910 -21.47 -35.87 -1.25
N PHE A 911 -21.13 -37.00 -0.66
CA PHE A 911 -21.83 -37.64 0.45
C PHE A 911 -20.86 -38.17 1.51
N ASP A 912 -21.39 -38.50 2.68
CA ASP A 912 -20.69 -39.27 3.71
C ASP A 912 -21.28 -40.69 3.79
N ASN A 913 -20.42 -41.70 3.56
CA ASN A 913 -20.74 -43.13 3.67
C ASN A 913 -21.26 -43.54 5.06
N ASN A 914 -20.89 -42.81 6.12
CA ASN A 914 -21.22 -43.17 7.50
C ASN A 914 -22.52 -42.49 8.02
N SER A 915 -23.09 -41.55 7.26
CA SER A 915 -24.27 -40.77 7.68
C SER A 915 -25.58 -41.57 7.53
N LYS A 916 -26.15 -42.03 8.66
CA LYS A 916 -27.45 -42.76 8.68
C LYS A 916 -28.69 -41.86 8.91
N ASN A 917 -28.51 -40.60 9.29
CA ASN A 917 -29.50 -39.51 9.42
C ASN A 917 -28.72 -38.22 9.78
N SER A 918 -29.15 -36.98 9.53
CA SER A 918 -30.22 -36.46 8.63
C SER A 918 -29.98 -35.00 8.20
N ASN A 919 -28.81 -34.42 8.51
CA ASN A 919 -28.53 -32.99 8.32
C ASN A 919 -27.65 -32.78 7.08
N LEU A 920 -28.04 -31.84 6.23
CA LEU A 920 -27.31 -31.50 5.00
C LEU A 920 -26.25 -30.42 5.32
N VAL A 921 -25.14 -30.39 4.59
CA VAL A 921 -24.11 -29.35 4.73
C VAL A 921 -23.88 -28.68 3.38
N ILE A 922 -24.10 -27.37 3.33
CA ILE A 922 -23.91 -26.52 2.16
C ILE A 922 -22.57 -25.80 2.35
N GLY A 923 -21.54 -26.29 1.65
CA GLY A 923 -20.18 -25.76 1.69
C GLY A 923 -19.85 -24.82 0.53
N ASP A 924 -18.60 -24.36 0.46
CA ASP A 924 -18.10 -23.35 -0.49
C ASP A 924 -18.53 -23.55 -1.95
N THR A 925 -18.64 -24.81 -2.40
CA THR A 925 -19.09 -25.14 -3.76
C THR A 925 -20.47 -24.60 -4.12
N ILE A 926 -21.34 -24.40 -3.13
CA ILE A 926 -22.62 -23.69 -3.29
C ILE A 926 -22.54 -22.28 -2.69
N LEU A 927 -21.91 -22.09 -1.53
CA LEU A 927 -21.89 -20.78 -0.86
C LEU A 927 -21.25 -19.68 -1.71
N ARG A 928 -20.17 -19.96 -2.47
CA ARG A 928 -19.52 -18.98 -3.39
C ARG A 928 -20.47 -18.39 -4.43
N SER A 929 -21.49 -19.16 -4.83
CA SER A 929 -22.48 -18.70 -5.81
C SER A 929 -23.31 -17.51 -5.28
N SER A 930 -23.33 -17.27 -3.98
CA SER A 930 -24.19 -16.27 -3.33
C SER A 930 -23.45 -15.36 -2.36
N TYR A 931 -24.06 -14.19 -2.17
CA TYR A 931 -23.77 -13.31 -1.07
C TYR A 931 -24.73 -13.62 0.07
N LEU A 932 -24.18 -13.79 1.28
CA LEU A 932 -24.90 -14.28 2.44
C LEU A 932 -24.91 -13.23 3.54
N VAL A 933 -26.05 -13.03 4.20
CA VAL A 933 -26.23 -12.11 5.32
C VAL A 933 -26.79 -12.88 6.51
N PHE A 934 -25.95 -13.16 7.50
CA PHE A 934 -26.27 -13.88 8.72
C PHE A 934 -26.77 -12.88 9.77
N ASP A 935 -28.08 -12.84 9.98
CA ASP A 935 -28.76 -11.90 10.88
C ASP A 935 -29.00 -12.56 12.24
N MET A 936 -28.14 -12.23 13.21
CA MET A 936 -28.18 -12.78 14.58
C MET A 936 -29.35 -12.21 15.38
N GLY A 937 -29.75 -10.97 15.11
CA GLY A 937 -30.84 -10.30 15.82
C GLY A 937 -32.21 -10.90 15.49
N GLN A 938 -32.48 -11.15 14.20
CA GLN A 938 -33.73 -11.73 13.73
C GLN A 938 -33.65 -13.24 13.43
N LYS A 939 -32.49 -13.86 13.65
CA LYS A 939 -32.23 -15.30 13.48
C LYS A 939 -32.66 -15.80 12.09
N ARG A 940 -32.13 -15.15 11.06
CA ARG A 940 -32.45 -15.40 9.64
C ARG A 940 -31.20 -15.27 8.78
N VAL A 941 -31.23 -15.86 7.59
CA VAL A 941 -30.17 -15.71 6.58
C VAL A 941 -30.75 -15.03 5.36
N GLY A 942 -30.14 -13.93 4.93
CA GLY A 942 -30.38 -13.29 3.64
C GLY A 942 -29.50 -13.91 2.56
N ILE A 943 -30.06 -14.23 1.41
CA ILE A 943 -29.37 -14.85 0.27
C ILE A 943 -29.62 -14.00 -0.97
N ALA A 944 -28.57 -13.68 -1.72
CA ALA A 944 -28.63 -12.97 -3.02
C ALA A 944 -27.54 -13.49 -3.97
N SER A 945 -27.71 -13.32 -5.28
CA SER A 945 -26.71 -13.73 -6.28
C SER A 945 -25.40 -12.96 -6.10
N ALA A 946 -24.26 -13.65 -5.93
CA ALA A 946 -22.96 -13.01 -5.78
C ALA A 946 -22.54 -12.29 -7.08
N VAL A 947 -21.89 -11.12 -6.95
CA VAL A 947 -21.31 -10.41 -8.10
C VAL A 947 -20.23 -11.28 -8.76
N GLY A 948 -20.38 -11.45 -10.08
CA GLY A 948 -19.52 -12.29 -10.92
C GLY A 948 -20.02 -13.72 -11.11
N MET A 949 -21.04 -14.17 -10.36
CA MET A 949 -21.61 -15.51 -10.46
C MET A 949 -22.88 -15.53 -11.32
N LYS A 950 -23.23 -16.70 -11.88
CA LYS A 950 -24.41 -16.89 -12.76
C LYS A 950 -25.67 -17.35 -12.01
N SER A 951 -25.53 -17.55 -10.70
CA SER A 951 -26.59 -17.96 -9.79
C SER A 951 -27.79 -17.02 -9.83
N LYS A 952 -28.96 -17.53 -9.44
CA LYS A 952 -30.19 -16.75 -9.38
C LYS A 952 -30.93 -17.04 -8.09
N VAL A 953 -31.26 -16.00 -7.33
CA VAL A 953 -32.13 -16.08 -6.15
C VAL A 953 -33.44 -15.35 -6.44
N THR A 954 -34.57 -15.99 -6.17
CA THR A 954 -35.93 -15.43 -6.37
C THR A 954 -36.84 -15.74 -5.20
#